data_AF-A0A7S1Z6U6-F1
#
_entry.id   AF-A0A7S1Z6U6-F1
#
_cell.length_a   1.000
_cell.length_b   1.000
_cell.length_c   1.000
_cell.angle_alpha   90.00
_cell.angle_beta   90.00
_cell.angle_gamma   90.00
#
_symmetry.space_group_name_H-M   'P 1'
#
loop_
_entity.id
_entity.type
_entity.pdbx_description
1 polymer ?
#
loop_
_entity_poly.entity_id
_entity_poly.type
_entity_poly.pdbx_seq_one_letter_code
_entity_poly.pdbx_strand_id
1 'polypeptide(L)'
;MANAIEDAMTLAPNNGDVLVFLPGVKEIKNVRRELLEDSSRRRRMGIDDDDDDGVELLTLYGSLPKQEQDYVVFPPPQESLKNRRRIILSSPIAEASLTLQGVTCVVDSGLRREPRCDVDTGMPKLVTVRCSRASAKQRAGRAGRLQPGLCVRIYSEQEFLGGDNKFMDHSMPEIWSSDLTPMTLLLIDWGCGSIVDVMENVPFVDRPKVEDLNRAFELLVNLGAVEQQQQQLVDTTMPTTKKKKLKKEEYRYKITNHGRVISKMPIHPRLATAIAKASSSSMLVASVTAAFLLDDETGSRGGGGGIFTTDLAPRVHELLLNNGHMMTQDGKNLIKFASRVSKEAREAVQRVMEHKESIPDVIASLGEALLPGYIDLVAQKRGDASYGGSTYMLSLGRSARLDKPRGNSSNSDAAPNFAIVLDTSTGDDGKTRIRSYVTIHDGILRREDVSVEKDVVFTVPSRGHEVRARRVRTVGALELSSVPTPTPPSPDDVAGALLDAIRSIGGVYKALYPYLSNEKKTLMDNLRSRVRLGRTFSSAGGWPACFAALDVTTNWNGKSSSANDDSNDDDIITMSMDEAEDILETLVEPWLAPAGSLKNVDLHDILLGSMATEQQYQLDNDFPTFIKAPDSSNIPISYSTGTPTASAKLQQFFGTLDSPRVGPQGAMPVTLSLLSPGGKLLAQTVDLPFFWKETYPTVRAENRGRYAKHPWPENPLSAVATRHTKKYEAASAVTSKEGGTIDKRKEKRASKKKKRKR
;
A
#
# COMPACT_ATOMS: atom_id res chain seq x y z
N MET A 1 29.60 -29.90 -7.55
CA MET A 1 29.80 -30.62 -6.27
C MET A 1 30.53 -31.92 -6.49
N ALA A 2 30.03 -32.84 -7.32
CA ALA A 2 30.67 -34.13 -7.59
C ALA A 2 32.17 -34.01 -7.95
N ASN A 3 32.53 -33.08 -8.84
CA ASN A 3 33.94 -32.81 -9.18
C ASN A 3 34.79 -32.45 -7.95
N ALA A 4 34.29 -31.59 -7.06
CA ALA A 4 35.03 -31.18 -5.86
C ALA A 4 35.22 -32.34 -4.86
N ILE A 5 34.29 -33.31 -4.83
CA ILE A 5 34.43 -34.51 -4.01
C ILE A 5 35.53 -35.42 -4.62
N GLU A 6 35.54 -35.57 -5.94
CA GLU A 6 36.57 -36.33 -6.67
C GLU A 6 37.97 -35.70 -6.51
N ASP A 7 38.08 -34.39 -6.62
CA ASP A 7 39.31 -33.64 -6.36
C ASP A 7 39.76 -33.82 -4.89
N ALA A 8 38.83 -33.74 -3.94
CA ALA A 8 39.13 -33.94 -2.52
C ALA A 8 39.63 -35.36 -2.20
N MET A 9 39.09 -36.38 -2.87
CA MET A 9 39.56 -37.77 -2.77
C MET A 9 40.99 -37.91 -3.29
N THR A 10 41.36 -37.16 -4.33
CA THR A 10 42.68 -37.16 -4.95
C THR A 10 43.71 -36.37 -4.13
N LEU A 11 43.33 -35.20 -3.61
CA LEU A 11 44.19 -34.29 -2.84
C LEU A 11 44.47 -34.78 -1.41
N ALA A 12 43.58 -35.61 -0.85
CA ALA A 12 43.77 -36.26 0.43
C ALA A 12 43.92 -37.78 0.23
N PRO A 13 45.10 -38.30 -0.17
CA PRO A 13 45.32 -39.72 -0.43
C PRO A 13 45.36 -40.57 0.86
N ASN A 14 45.49 -39.94 2.03
CA ASN A 14 45.40 -40.63 3.31
C ASN A 14 44.00 -41.25 3.46
N ASN A 15 43.89 -42.50 3.93
CA ASN A 15 42.67 -43.32 4.05
C ASN A 15 41.55 -42.77 4.96
N GLY A 16 41.54 -41.48 5.29
CA GLY A 16 40.52 -40.85 6.11
C GLY A 16 39.27 -40.43 5.34
N ASP A 17 38.16 -40.32 6.07
CA ASP A 17 36.84 -40.09 5.51
C ASP A 17 36.66 -38.65 5.01
N VAL A 18 35.79 -38.51 4.02
CA VAL A 18 35.39 -37.23 3.43
C VAL A 18 34.01 -36.83 3.91
N LEU A 19 33.90 -35.69 4.58
CA LEU A 19 32.64 -35.10 5.00
C LEU A 19 32.22 -33.97 4.06
N VAL A 20 31.05 -34.09 3.44
CA VAL A 20 30.54 -33.11 2.48
C VAL A 20 29.37 -32.34 3.09
N PHE A 21 29.48 -31.02 3.19
CA PHE A 21 28.41 -30.15 3.67
C PHE A 21 27.53 -29.64 2.52
N LEU A 22 26.27 -30.06 2.54
CA LEU A 22 25.22 -29.67 1.59
C LEU A 22 24.08 -28.92 2.29
N PRO A 23 23.35 -28.06 1.57
CA PRO A 23 22.34 -27.20 2.19
C PRO A 23 21.09 -27.98 2.66
N GLY A 24 20.76 -29.12 2.06
CA GLY A 24 19.56 -29.89 2.41
C GLY A 24 19.47 -31.27 1.77
N VAL A 25 18.40 -32.00 2.12
CA VAL A 25 18.17 -33.40 1.71
C VAL A 25 18.06 -33.58 0.20
N LYS A 26 17.42 -32.62 -0.50
CA LYS A 26 17.29 -32.66 -1.96
C LYS A 26 18.66 -32.64 -2.63
N GLU A 27 19.53 -31.74 -2.18
CA GLU A 27 20.89 -31.62 -2.71
C GLU A 27 21.74 -32.85 -2.34
N ILE A 28 21.60 -33.39 -1.13
CA ILE A 28 22.23 -34.67 -0.72
C ILE A 28 21.83 -35.80 -1.67
N LYS A 29 20.53 -35.99 -1.92
CA LYS A 29 20.03 -37.04 -2.82
C LYS A 29 20.48 -36.85 -4.26
N ASN A 30 20.47 -35.60 -4.76
CA ASN A 30 20.92 -35.29 -6.12
C ASN A 30 22.41 -35.59 -6.30
N VAL A 31 23.26 -35.17 -5.37
CA VAL A 31 24.70 -35.44 -5.41
C VAL A 31 24.97 -36.94 -5.27
N ARG A 32 24.27 -37.62 -4.37
CA ARG A 32 24.36 -39.09 -4.24
C ARG A 32 24.04 -39.77 -5.56
N ARG A 33 22.93 -39.40 -6.21
CA ARG A 33 22.51 -39.95 -7.50
C ARG A 33 23.55 -39.67 -8.58
N GLU A 34 24.02 -38.44 -8.70
CA GLU A 34 25.06 -38.05 -9.67
C GLU A 34 26.36 -38.86 -9.51
N LEU A 35 26.78 -39.11 -8.26
CA LEU A 35 27.96 -39.95 -7.97
C LEU A 35 27.77 -41.43 -8.34
N LEU A 36 26.53 -41.94 -8.27
CA LEU A 36 26.21 -43.34 -8.56
C LEU A 36 25.91 -43.61 -10.05
N GLU A 37 25.32 -42.65 -10.77
CA GLU A 37 24.91 -42.80 -12.17
C GLU A 37 26.11 -42.69 -13.15
N ASP A 38 27.13 -41.89 -12.83
CA ASP A 38 28.33 -41.75 -13.66
C ASP A 38 29.30 -42.92 -13.46
N SER A 39 29.18 -43.96 -14.28
CA SER A 39 29.96 -45.20 -14.17
C SER A 39 31.48 -45.00 -14.34
N SER A 40 31.91 -43.91 -14.97
CA SER A 40 33.33 -43.60 -15.14
C SER A 40 33.89 -42.97 -13.87
N ARG A 41 33.15 -42.02 -13.28
CA ARG A 41 33.48 -41.40 -12.00
C ARG A 41 33.43 -42.40 -10.86
N ARG A 42 32.39 -43.22 -10.83
CA ARG A 42 32.21 -44.28 -9.84
C ARG A 42 33.44 -45.19 -9.74
N ARG A 43 33.95 -45.64 -10.90
CA ARG A 43 35.20 -46.41 -11.00
C ARG A 43 36.44 -45.64 -10.57
N ARG A 44 36.59 -44.37 -11.00
CA ARG A 44 37.75 -43.54 -10.58
C ARG A 44 37.78 -43.30 -9.07
N MET A 45 36.62 -43.22 -8.43
CA MET A 45 36.48 -43.02 -6.99
C MET A 45 36.43 -44.32 -6.18
N GLY A 46 36.43 -45.50 -6.82
CA GLY A 46 36.34 -46.80 -6.14
C GLY A 46 35.01 -47.06 -5.43
N ILE A 47 33.90 -46.46 -5.91
CA ILE A 47 32.56 -46.62 -5.33
C ILE A 47 31.85 -47.80 -6.03
N ASP A 48 32.41 -49.01 -5.97
CA ASP A 48 31.77 -50.22 -6.54
C ASP A 48 31.33 -51.18 -5.42
N ASP A 49 30.15 -51.80 -5.57
CA ASP A 49 29.50 -52.60 -4.52
C ASP A 49 30.22 -53.94 -4.25
N ASP A 50 31.07 -54.41 -5.18
CA ASP A 50 31.67 -55.76 -5.19
C ASP A 50 33.13 -55.83 -4.69
N ASP A 51 33.79 -54.69 -4.42
CA ASP A 51 35.21 -54.66 -4.03
C ASP A 51 35.41 -54.49 -2.51
N ASP A 52 36.16 -55.41 -1.89
CA ASP A 52 36.38 -55.42 -0.44
C ASP A 52 37.13 -54.18 0.08
N ASP A 53 37.90 -53.50 -0.77
CA ASP A 53 38.72 -52.30 -0.48
C ASP A 53 38.11 -50.97 -1.01
N GLY A 54 36.81 -50.95 -1.34
CA GLY A 54 36.12 -49.81 -1.96
C GLY A 54 35.74 -48.63 -1.03
N VAL A 55 35.17 -47.57 -1.63
CA VAL A 55 34.70 -46.35 -0.96
C VAL A 55 33.20 -46.41 -0.68
N GLU A 56 32.82 -46.23 0.58
CA GLU A 56 31.41 -46.28 1.00
C GLU A 56 30.74 -44.91 0.93
N LEU A 57 29.60 -44.81 0.25
CA LEU A 57 28.83 -43.57 0.12
C LEU A 57 27.65 -43.53 1.09
N LEU A 58 27.71 -42.63 2.07
CA LEU A 58 26.74 -42.49 3.16
C LEU A 58 26.03 -41.13 3.11
N THR A 59 24.85 -41.04 3.74
CA THR A 59 24.10 -39.78 3.88
C THR A 59 23.77 -39.51 5.34
N LEU A 60 23.74 -38.24 5.74
CA LEU A 60 23.42 -37.84 7.12
C LEU A 60 22.54 -36.59 7.17
N TYR A 61 21.30 -36.75 7.61
CA TYR A 61 20.32 -35.68 7.79
C TYR A 61 19.27 -36.07 8.84
N GLY A 62 18.59 -35.09 9.45
CA GLY A 62 17.79 -35.32 10.68
C GLY A 62 16.63 -36.30 10.55
N SER A 63 16.00 -36.41 9.36
CA SER A 63 14.89 -37.33 9.10
C SER A 63 15.32 -38.76 8.72
N LEU A 64 16.63 -39.06 8.73
CA LEU A 64 17.15 -40.40 8.46
C LEU A 64 16.77 -41.37 9.61
N PRO A 65 16.45 -42.65 9.35
CA PRO A 65 16.18 -43.63 10.41
C PRO A 65 17.33 -43.70 11.43
N LYS A 66 17.00 -43.84 12.72
CA LYS A 66 17.99 -43.84 13.81
C LYS A 66 19.11 -44.86 13.60
N GLN A 67 18.78 -46.06 13.13
CA GLN A 67 19.78 -47.10 12.86
C GLN A 67 20.82 -46.67 11.80
N GLU A 68 20.38 -45.98 10.75
CA GLU A 68 21.28 -45.47 9.71
C GLU A 68 22.09 -44.27 10.21
N GLN A 69 21.51 -43.39 11.04
CA GLN A 69 22.27 -42.33 11.70
C GLN A 69 23.35 -42.89 12.62
N ASP A 70 22.99 -43.87 13.46
CA ASP A 70 23.90 -44.52 14.40
C ASP A 70 25.06 -45.19 13.65
N TYR A 71 24.81 -45.83 12.51
CA TYR A 71 25.87 -46.42 11.67
C TYR A 71 26.90 -45.40 11.17
N VAL A 72 26.44 -44.21 10.75
CA VAL A 72 27.35 -43.15 10.27
C VAL A 72 28.20 -42.58 11.42
N VAL A 73 27.58 -42.41 12.59
CA VAL A 73 28.19 -41.74 13.75
C VAL A 73 29.10 -42.67 14.55
N PHE A 74 28.62 -43.89 14.79
CA PHE A 74 29.26 -44.94 15.55
C PHE A 74 29.48 -46.16 14.63
N PRO A 75 30.41 -46.06 13.67
CA PRO A 75 30.73 -47.19 12.83
C PRO A 75 31.25 -48.35 13.71
N PRO A 76 31.02 -49.61 13.31
CA PRO A 76 31.62 -50.75 13.99
C PRO A 76 33.17 -50.65 13.96
N PRO A 77 33.90 -51.32 14.88
CA PRO A 77 35.36 -51.17 15.04
C PRO A 77 36.13 -51.35 13.72
N GLN A 78 37.21 -50.59 13.50
CA GLN A 78 38.01 -50.62 12.26
C GLN A 78 38.55 -52.01 11.88
N GLU A 79 38.66 -52.95 12.81
CA GLU A 79 39.04 -54.34 12.53
C GLU A 79 37.93 -55.14 11.81
N SER A 80 36.69 -54.67 11.87
CA SER A 80 35.51 -55.27 11.23
C SER A 80 35.09 -54.58 9.92
N LEU A 81 35.54 -53.34 9.71
CA LEU A 81 35.40 -52.61 8.44
C LEU A 81 36.70 -52.79 7.68
N LYS A 82 36.70 -53.47 6.53
CA LYS A 82 37.89 -53.76 5.70
C LYS A 82 38.60 -52.49 5.16
N ASN A 83 39.11 -51.63 6.03
CA ASN A 83 39.83 -50.38 5.73
C ASN A 83 39.14 -49.45 4.70
N ARG A 84 37.79 -49.53 4.59
CA ARG A 84 36.99 -48.80 3.60
C ARG A 84 36.89 -47.33 3.96
N ARG A 85 37.28 -46.47 3.02
CA ARG A 85 37.14 -45.01 3.14
C ARG A 85 35.69 -44.59 2.93
N ARG A 86 35.17 -43.64 3.71
CA ARG A 86 33.76 -43.20 3.63
C ARG A 86 33.62 -41.81 3.06
N ILE A 87 32.59 -41.60 2.25
CA ILE A 87 32.10 -40.28 1.81
C ILE A 87 30.75 -40.04 2.46
N ILE A 88 30.68 -39.06 3.36
CA ILE A 88 29.49 -38.74 4.15
C ILE A 88 28.86 -37.46 3.61
N LEU A 89 27.75 -37.58 2.90
CA LEU A 89 26.96 -36.45 2.40
C LEU A 89 26.02 -35.95 3.49
N SER A 90 26.35 -34.81 4.10
CA SER A 90 25.67 -34.31 5.30
C SER A 90 25.02 -32.95 5.09
N SER A 91 23.90 -32.76 5.80
CA SER A 91 23.37 -31.41 6.11
C SER A 91 24.23 -30.72 7.18
N PRO A 92 23.91 -29.49 7.62
CA PRO A 92 24.61 -28.84 8.74
C PRO A 92 24.52 -29.59 10.08
N ILE A 93 23.80 -30.70 10.19
CA ILE A 93 23.74 -31.54 11.40
C ILE A 93 25.14 -31.98 11.89
N ALA A 94 26.09 -32.20 10.97
CA ALA A 94 27.47 -32.56 11.30
C ALA A 94 28.35 -31.36 11.72
N GLU A 95 27.84 -30.12 11.72
CA GLU A 95 28.63 -28.92 11.99
C GLU A 95 28.98 -28.77 13.48
N ALA A 96 28.02 -28.98 14.38
CA ALA A 96 28.22 -28.79 15.82
C ALA A 96 27.83 -30.03 16.66
N SER A 97 26.70 -30.67 16.36
CA SER A 97 26.05 -31.60 17.30
C SER A 97 26.58 -33.03 17.29
N LEU A 98 27.32 -33.45 16.26
CA LEU A 98 27.83 -34.83 16.14
C LEU A 98 29.34 -34.87 15.93
N THR A 99 30.03 -35.85 16.50
CA THR A 99 31.46 -36.09 16.26
C THR A 99 31.61 -37.33 15.38
N LEU A 100 31.89 -37.12 14.10
CA LEU A 100 32.19 -38.21 13.17
C LEU A 100 33.67 -38.60 13.33
N GLN A 101 33.92 -39.86 13.67
CA GLN A 101 35.28 -40.41 13.74
C GLN A 101 35.84 -40.64 12.33
N GLY A 102 37.16 -40.57 12.15
CA GLY A 102 37.83 -40.88 10.87
C GLY A 102 37.85 -39.78 9.82
N VAL A 103 37.12 -38.66 10.02
CA VAL A 103 37.08 -37.54 9.06
C VAL A 103 38.42 -36.78 9.04
N THR A 104 39.04 -36.71 7.87
CA THR A 104 40.28 -35.95 7.62
C THR A 104 40.14 -34.96 6.47
N CYS A 105 39.06 -35.05 5.70
CA CYS A 105 38.80 -34.16 4.59
C CYS A 105 37.36 -33.62 4.67
N VAL A 106 37.19 -32.33 4.43
CA VAL A 106 35.89 -31.65 4.38
C VAL A 106 35.71 -31.00 3.02
N VAL A 107 34.53 -31.16 2.42
CA VAL A 107 34.09 -30.42 1.23
C VAL A 107 32.91 -29.54 1.63
N ASP A 108 33.09 -28.22 1.60
CA ASP A 108 32.09 -27.25 2.03
C ASP A 108 31.48 -26.51 0.84
N SER A 109 30.17 -26.66 0.65
CA SER A 109 29.39 -25.86 -0.32
C SER A 109 29.32 -24.38 0.05
N GLY A 110 29.53 -24.03 1.32
CA GLY A 110 29.33 -22.67 1.82
C GLY A 110 27.87 -22.25 1.88
N LEU A 111 26.93 -23.20 1.74
CA LEU A 111 25.50 -22.96 1.74
C LEU A 111 24.83 -23.63 2.96
N ARG A 112 23.67 -23.12 3.34
CA ARG A 112 22.75 -23.72 4.31
C ARG A 112 21.31 -23.33 4.01
N ARG A 113 20.36 -24.11 4.53
CA ARG A 113 18.95 -23.71 4.60
C ARG A 113 18.69 -22.99 5.92
N GLU A 114 17.92 -21.92 5.86
CA GLU A 114 17.44 -21.17 7.03
C GLU A 114 15.93 -20.90 6.91
N PRO A 115 15.17 -21.04 8.01
CA PRO A 115 13.80 -20.58 8.05
C PRO A 115 13.77 -19.04 8.04
N ARG A 116 12.97 -18.48 7.13
CA ARG A 116 12.66 -17.06 7.08
C ARG A 116 11.17 -16.87 6.97
N CYS A 117 10.64 -15.83 7.59
CA CYS A 117 9.29 -15.38 7.39
C CYS A 117 9.22 -14.54 6.12
N ASP A 118 8.28 -14.86 5.24
CA ASP A 118 7.95 -14.00 4.11
C ASP A 118 7.20 -12.76 4.62
N VAL A 119 7.64 -11.57 4.21
CA VAL A 119 7.08 -10.31 4.71
C VAL A 119 5.69 -10.05 4.12
N ASP A 120 5.42 -10.53 2.90
CA ASP A 120 4.16 -10.27 2.21
C ASP A 120 3.03 -11.20 2.69
N THR A 121 3.36 -12.43 3.05
CA THR A 121 2.37 -13.45 3.45
C THR A 121 2.42 -13.82 4.93
N GLY A 122 3.46 -13.41 5.65
CA GLY A 122 3.68 -13.82 7.04
C GLY A 122 3.95 -15.31 7.20
N MET A 123 4.31 -16.03 6.12
CA MET A 123 4.51 -17.48 6.14
C MET A 123 5.99 -17.85 6.35
N PRO A 124 6.29 -18.91 7.10
CA PRO A 124 7.64 -19.46 7.14
C PRO A 124 8.01 -20.07 5.78
N LYS A 125 9.24 -19.83 5.34
CA LYS A 125 9.85 -20.38 4.13
C LYS A 125 11.29 -20.81 4.39
N LEU A 126 11.74 -21.85 3.71
CA LEU A 126 13.14 -22.29 3.76
C LEU A 126 13.94 -21.71 2.59
N VAL A 127 14.84 -20.79 2.88
CA VAL A 127 15.72 -20.17 1.87
C VAL A 127 17.12 -20.78 1.94
N THR A 128 17.76 -20.93 0.78
CA THR A 128 19.20 -21.25 0.74
C THR A 128 19.98 -19.96 0.84
N VAL A 129 20.90 -19.89 1.79
CA VAL A 129 21.77 -18.73 2.01
C VAL A 129 23.21 -19.18 2.13
N ARG A 130 24.16 -18.25 2.03
CA ARG A 130 25.54 -18.49 2.42
C ARG A 130 25.60 -18.76 3.92
N CYS A 131 26.42 -19.72 4.35
CA CYS A 131 26.71 -19.88 5.77
C CYS A 131 27.57 -18.70 6.29
N SER A 132 27.72 -18.57 7.61
CA SER A 132 28.60 -17.55 8.19
C SER A 132 30.06 -17.97 8.13
N ARG A 133 30.98 -17.01 8.26
CA ARG A 133 32.43 -17.29 8.37
C ARG A 133 32.73 -18.14 9.60
N ALA A 134 32.04 -17.90 10.72
CA ALA A 134 32.11 -18.75 11.90
C ALA A 134 31.71 -20.20 11.59
N SER A 135 30.57 -20.40 10.92
CA SER A 135 30.07 -21.72 10.50
C SER A 135 31.05 -22.43 9.56
N ALA A 136 31.53 -21.75 8.50
CA ALA A 136 32.53 -22.29 7.57
C ALA A 136 33.86 -22.66 8.26
N LYS A 137 34.28 -21.92 9.29
CA LYS A 137 35.45 -22.26 10.12
C LYS A 137 35.18 -23.51 10.97
N GLN A 138 33.98 -23.64 11.57
CA GLN A 138 33.59 -24.84 12.33
C GLN A 138 33.53 -26.09 11.43
N ARG A 139 32.96 -25.95 10.23
CA ARG A 139 32.95 -27.01 9.20
C ARG A 139 34.35 -27.45 8.83
N ALA A 140 35.24 -26.50 8.50
CA ALA A 140 36.65 -26.80 8.21
C ALA A 140 37.35 -27.49 9.38
N GLY A 141 37.06 -27.07 10.61
CA GLY A 141 37.59 -27.69 11.84
C GLY A 141 37.20 -29.15 12.02
N ARG A 142 36.20 -29.68 11.28
CA ARG A 142 35.86 -31.11 11.30
C ARG A 142 36.93 -32.00 10.68
N ALA A 143 37.68 -31.50 9.70
CA ALA A 143 38.80 -32.22 9.10
C ALA A 143 40.01 -32.32 10.04
N GLY A 144 40.15 -31.38 10.99
CA GLY A 144 41.33 -31.24 11.84
C GLY A 144 41.21 -31.82 13.25
N ARG A 145 40.20 -32.66 13.53
CA ARG A 145 39.90 -33.12 14.91
C ARG A 145 40.86 -34.18 15.43
N LEU A 146 41.30 -35.09 14.57
CA LEU A 146 42.14 -36.24 14.95
C LEU A 146 43.59 -36.07 14.50
N GLN A 147 43.79 -35.41 13.36
CA GLN A 147 45.08 -35.20 12.71
C GLN A 147 44.99 -33.98 11.78
N PRO A 148 46.12 -33.48 11.21
CA PRO A 148 46.07 -32.48 10.15
C PRO A 148 45.16 -32.92 9.00
N GLY A 149 44.25 -32.05 8.59
CA GLY A 149 43.23 -32.37 7.59
C GLY A 149 43.10 -31.32 6.48
N LEU A 150 42.35 -31.66 5.45
CA LEU A 150 42.10 -30.82 4.27
C LEU A 150 40.68 -30.28 4.28
N CYS A 151 40.49 -29.01 3.95
CA CYS A 151 39.17 -28.42 3.71
C CYS A 151 39.11 -27.82 2.30
N VAL A 152 38.29 -28.40 1.44
CA VAL A 152 38.00 -27.90 0.10
C VAL A 152 36.72 -27.06 0.17
N ARG A 153 36.82 -25.78 -0.20
CA ARG A 153 35.70 -24.83 -0.20
C ARG A 153 35.30 -24.53 -1.65
N ILE A 154 34.01 -24.67 -1.95
CA ILE A 154 33.49 -24.47 -3.31
C ILE A 154 33.01 -23.01 -3.47
N TYR A 155 33.90 -22.10 -3.12
CA TYR A 155 33.73 -20.65 -3.20
C TYR A 155 35.10 -19.99 -3.13
N SER A 156 35.23 -18.79 -3.71
CA SER A 156 36.52 -18.11 -3.77
C SER A 156 36.91 -17.53 -2.41
N GLU A 157 38.22 -17.35 -2.19
CA GLU A 157 38.72 -16.67 -1.00
C GLU A 157 38.22 -15.21 -0.94
N GLN A 158 38.03 -14.56 -2.09
CA GLN A 158 37.43 -13.22 -2.17
C GLN A 158 35.98 -13.22 -1.64
N GLU A 159 35.14 -14.16 -2.07
CA GLU A 159 33.77 -14.29 -1.55
C GLU A 159 33.75 -14.52 -0.02
N PHE A 160 34.75 -15.22 0.51
CA PHE A 160 34.89 -15.51 1.95
C PHE A 160 35.43 -14.32 2.77
N LEU A 161 36.26 -13.44 2.19
CA LEU A 161 36.97 -12.36 2.88
C LEU A 161 36.44 -10.94 2.60
N GLY A 162 35.81 -10.64 1.44
CA GLY A 162 35.25 -9.30 1.16
C GLY A 162 34.66 -9.08 -0.25
N GLY A 163 33.54 -8.34 -0.32
CA GLY A 163 32.81 -7.95 -1.55
C GLY A 163 31.30 -7.73 -1.31
N ASP A 164 30.52 -7.38 -2.35
CA ASP A 164 29.05 -7.19 -2.27
C ASP A 164 28.28 -8.47 -1.88
N ASN A 165 28.90 -9.65 -2.07
CA ASN A 165 28.37 -10.98 -1.76
C ASN A 165 29.08 -11.67 -0.57
N LYS A 166 29.57 -10.88 0.41
CA LYS A 166 30.36 -11.40 1.53
C LYS A 166 29.60 -12.40 2.41
N PHE A 167 30.32 -13.41 2.91
CA PHE A 167 29.87 -14.21 4.05
C PHE A 167 29.76 -13.30 5.29
N MET A 168 28.66 -13.41 6.04
CA MET A 168 28.52 -12.73 7.33
C MET A 168 29.48 -13.35 8.36
N ASP A 169 29.97 -12.56 9.31
CA ASP A 169 30.88 -13.08 10.34
C ASP A 169 30.20 -14.15 11.21
N HIS A 170 28.97 -13.85 11.62
CA HIS A 170 28.11 -14.72 12.42
C HIS A 170 26.78 -14.96 11.72
N SER A 171 26.15 -16.10 12.04
CA SER A 171 24.81 -16.43 11.53
C SER A 171 23.79 -15.47 12.13
N MET A 172 22.75 -15.11 11.36
CA MET A 172 21.67 -14.30 11.91
C MET A 172 20.92 -15.06 13.00
N PRO A 173 20.59 -14.43 14.14
CA PRO A 173 19.69 -14.99 15.14
C PRO A 173 18.34 -15.34 14.53
N GLU A 174 17.83 -16.53 14.84
CA GLU A 174 16.56 -17.02 14.29
C GLU A 174 15.39 -16.09 14.64
N ILE A 175 15.40 -15.48 15.84
CA ILE A 175 14.38 -14.55 16.32
C ILE A 175 14.18 -13.30 15.43
N TRP A 176 15.13 -12.99 14.53
CA TRP A 176 15.02 -11.87 13.59
C TRP A 176 14.49 -12.25 12.22
N SER A 177 14.35 -13.54 11.96
CA SER A 177 13.97 -14.04 10.65
C SER A 177 12.84 -15.06 10.69
N SER A 178 12.59 -15.78 11.77
CA SER A 178 11.52 -16.77 11.87
C SER A 178 10.15 -16.13 12.13
N ASP A 179 9.10 -16.94 11.99
CA ASP A 179 7.76 -16.56 12.42
C ASP A 179 7.67 -16.59 13.95
N LEU A 180 7.36 -15.43 14.55
CA LEU A 180 7.26 -15.28 16.00
C LEU A 180 5.89 -15.68 16.57
N THR A 181 4.91 -16.05 15.73
CA THR A 181 3.55 -16.38 16.16
C THR A 181 3.50 -17.51 17.20
N PRO A 182 4.20 -18.66 17.01
CA PRO A 182 4.19 -19.73 18.01
C PRO A 182 4.80 -19.29 19.35
N MET A 183 5.94 -18.60 19.31
CA MET A 183 6.61 -18.07 20.50
C MET A 183 5.73 -17.06 21.24
N THR A 184 5.10 -16.15 20.50
CA THR A 184 4.25 -15.09 21.06
C THR A 184 3.04 -15.69 21.78
N LEU A 185 2.39 -16.70 21.21
CA LEU A 185 1.29 -17.40 21.87
C LEU A 185 1.73 -18.04 23.19
N LEU A 186 2.89 -18.71 23.20
CA LEU A 186 3.45 -19.31 24.42
C LEU A 186 3.75 -18.26 25.48
N LEU A 187 4.33 -17.12 25.10
CA LEU A 187 4.64 -16.02 26.02
C LEU A 187 3.36 -15.38 26.59
N ILE A 188 2.29 -15.24 25.81
CA ILE A 188 1.00 -14.75 26.31
C ILE A 188 0.40 -15.75 27.30
N ASP A 189 0.44 -17.06 27.01
CA ASP A 189 -0.02 -18.09 27.96
C ASP A 189 0.83 -18.11 29.25
N TRP A 190 2.12 -17.75 29.13
CA TRP A 190 3.03 -17.57 30.27
C TRP A 190 2.77 -16.29 31.09
N GLY A 191 2.15 -15.27 30.49
CA GLY A 191 1.73 -14.04 31.17
C GLY A 191 2.19 -12.72 30.53
N CYS A 192 2.92 -12.76 29.42
CA CYS A 192 3.34 -11.56 28.68
C CYS A 192 2.22 -11.12 27.74
N GLY A 193 1.34 -10.23 28.22
CA GLY A 193 0.13 -9.80 27.51
C GLY A 193 0.32 -8.60 26.59
N SER A 194 1.52 -8.03 26.47
CA SER A 194 1.79 -6.92 25.57
C SER A 194 3.18 -7.01 24.96
N ILE A 195 3.46 -6.20 23.93
CA ILE A 195 4.80 -6.10 23.36
C ILE A 195 5.79 -5.58 24.40
N VAL A 196 5.36 -4.67 25.27
CA VAL A 196 6.20 -4.14 26.36
C VAL A 196 6.51 -5.25 27.36
N ASP A 197 5.51 -6.06 27.75
CA ASP A 197 5.74 -7.21 28.62
C ASP A 197 6.80 -8.15 28.04
N VAL A 198 6.73 -8.46 26.74
CA VAL A 198 7.71 -9.32 26.06
C VAL A 198 9.10 -8.68 26.04
N MET A 199 9.21 -7.38 25.76
CA MET A 199 10.48 -6.68 25.59
C MET A 199 11.19 -6.36 26.91
N GLU A 200 10.44 -6.17 27.99
CA GLU A 200 10.97 -5.79 29.31
C GLU A 200 11.12 -6.99 30.25
N ASN A 201 10.21 -7.97 30.21
CA ASN A 201 10.20 -9.07 31.17
C ASN A 201 10.91 -10.34 30.67
N VAL A 202 11.21 -10.45 29.37
CA VAL A 202 11.92 -11.60 28.80
C VAL A 202 13.39 -11.25 28.51
N PRO A 203 14.37 -11.92 29.14
CA PRO A 203 15.79 -11.61 28.99
C PRO A 203 16.38 -12.24 27.72
N PHE A 204 15.98 -11.75 26.55
CA PHE A 204 16.54 -12.22 25.27
C PHE A 204 18.02 -11.84 25.11
N VAL A 205 18.81 -12.74 24.53
CA VAL A 205 20.18 -12.43 24.04
C VAL A 205 20.10 -11.42 22.89
N ASP A 206 19.29 -11.74 21.89
CA ASP A 206 18.94 -10.87 20.76
C ASP A 206 17.44 -10.59 20.82
N ARG A 207 17.05 -9.32 20.94
CA ARG A 207 15.63 -8.94 21.08
C ARG A 207 14.89 -9.09 19.75
N PRO A 208 13.62 -9.55 19.74
CA PRO A 208 12.80 -9.59 18.54
C PRO A 208 12.55 -8.18 17.98
N LYS A 209 12.30 -8.08 16.67
CA LYS A 209 11.86 -6.81 16.08
C LYS A 209 10.41 -6.54 16.47
N VAL A 210 10.10 -5.28 16.77
CA VAL A 210 8.77 -4.86 17.20
C VAL A 210 7.74 -5.10 16.10
N GLU A 211 8.12 -4.95 14.82
CA GLU A 211 7.26 -5.19 13.67
C GLU A 211 6.88 -6.68 13.52
N ASP A 212 7.82 -7.58 13.81
CA ASP A 212 7.58 -9.03 13.76
C ASP A 212 6.66 -9.47 14.90
N LEU A 213 6.82 -8.88 16.10
CA LEU A 213 5.90 -9.08 17.22
C LEU A 213 4.49 -8.56 16.90
N ASN A 214 4.36 -7.35 16.36
CA ASN A 214 3.04 -6.80 15.99
C ASN A 214 2.30 -7.75 15.03
N ARG A 215 2.99 -8.25 13.99
CA ARG A 215 2.41 -9.22 13.05
C ARG A 215 1.96 -10.52 13.74
N ALA A 216 2.76 -11.02 14.69
CA ALA A 216 2.39 -12.20 15.48
C ALA A 216 1.12 -11.95 16.33
N PHE A 217 1.03 -10.80 17.02
CA PHE A 217 -0.16 -10.43 17.79
C PHE A 217 -1.40 -10.27 16.91
N GLU A 218 -1.28 -9.56 15.78
CA GLU A 218 -2.38 -9.40 14.80
C GLU A 218 -2.88 -10.74 14.28
N LEU A 219 -1.97 -11.66 13.93
CA LEU A 219 -2.35 -13.01 13.51
C LEU A 219 -3.06 -13.77 14.63
N LEU A 220 -2.58 -13.71 15.88
CA LEU A 220 -3.23 -14.40 16.99
C LEU A 220 -4.63 -13.85 17.29
N VAL A 221 -4.86 -12.55 17.11
CA VAL A 221 -6.19 -11.94 17.17
C VAL A 221 -7.07 -12.50 16.05
N ASN A 222 -6.57 -12.52 14.81
CA ASN A 222 -7.30 -13.05 13.65
C ASN A 222 -7.66 -14.55 13.80
N LEU A 223 -6.80 -15.34 14.45
CA LEU A 223 -7.07 -16.75 14.75
C LEU A 223 -8.11 -16.92 15.88
N GLY A 224 -8.43 -15.85 16.62
CA GLY A 224 -9.25 -15.89 17.83
C GLY A 224 -8.52 -16.53 19.02
N ALA A 225 -7.19 -16.61 18.97
CA ALA A 225 -6.37 -17.17 20.04
C ALA A 225 -6.23 -16.19 21.22
N VAL A 226 -6.32 -14.89 20.93
CA VAL A 226 -6.24 -13.82 21.93
C VAL A 226 -7.31 -12.75 21.67
N GLU A 227 -7.76 -12.10 22.72
CA GLU A 227 -8.64 -10.93 22.67
C GLU A 227 -7.83 -9.67 22.97
N GLN A 228 -8.02 -8.63 22.15
CA GLN A 228 -7.42 -7.32 22.35
C GLN A 228 -8.27 -6.49 23.31
N GLN A 229 -7.65 -5.95 24.36
CA GLN A 229 -8.29 -5.08 25.34
C GLN A 229 -7.60 -3.71 25.32
N GLN A 230 -8.39 -2.64 25.18
CA GLN A 230 -7.89 -1.28 25.36
C GLN A 230 -7.58 -1.04 26.83
N GLN A 231 -6.35 -0.66 27.11
CA GLN A 231 -5.97 -0.22 28.45
C GLN A 231 -6.22 1.29 28.55
N GLN A 232 -7.18 1.71 29.37
CA GLN A 232 -7.26 3.11 29.78
C GLN A 232 -5.99 3.44 30.57
N LEU A 233 -5.15 4.31 30.02
CA LEU A 233 -4.03 4.89 30.75
C LEU A 233 -4.59 5.65 31.96
N VAL A 234 -4.43 5.09 33.15
CA VAL A 234 -4.67 5.80 34.41
C VAL A 234 -3.53 6.82 34.55
N ASP A 235 -3.89 8.10 34.56
CA ASP A 235 -2.97 9.22 34.73
C ASP A 235 -2.27 9.13 36.10
N THR A 236 -1.14 8.43 36.18
CA THR A 236 -0.24 8.53 37.33
C THR A 236 0.58 9.79 37.18
N THR A 237 0.15 10.82 37.91
CA THR A 237 0.75 12.15 38.06
C THR A 237 2.26 12.12 38.29
N MET A 238 3.02 12.77 37.40
CA MET A 238 4.27 13.48 37.74
C MET A 238 4.39 14.73 36.85
N PRO A 239 4.80 15.89 37.39
CA PRO A 239 4.77 17.13 36.65
C PRO A 239 6.08 17.41 35.90
N THR A 240 5.92 18.22 34.85
CA THR A 240 6.89 19.08 34.16
C THR A 240 7.53 18.63 32.84
N THR A 241 7.13 19.41 31.83
CA THR A 241 7.89 19.96 30.69
C THR A 241 8.25 19.09 29.49
N LYS A 242 7.64 19.48 28.36
CA LYS A 242 8.07 19.26 26.97
C LYS A 242 8.29 17.80 26.56
N LYS A 243 7.19 17.05 26.49
CA LYS A 243 7.04 16.01 25.47
C LYS A 243 5.67 16.15 24.83
N LYS A 244 5.64 16.50 23.54
CA LYS A 244 4.57 16.13 22.61
C LYS A 244 4.60 14.59 22.55
N LYS A 245 4.10 13.92 23.59
CA LYS A 245 4.02 12.47 23.67
C LYS A 245 3.02 12.05 22.59
N LEU A 246 3.48 11.31 21.59
CA LEU A 246 2.60 10.38 20.88
C LEU A 246 1.87 9.59 21.97
N LYS A 247 0.57 9.82 22.14
CA LYS A 247 -0.31 8.89 22.84
C LYS A 247 -0.35 7.62 22.00
N LYS A 248 0.62 6.73 22.20
CA LYS A 248 0.59 5.40 21.59
C LYS A 248 -0.32 4.59 22.50
N GLU A 249 -1.54 4.33 22.04
CA GLU A 249 -2.47 3.43 22.70
C GLU A 249 -1.77 2.10 22.94
N GLU A 250 -1.67 1.68 24.19
CA GLU A 250 -1.03 0.42 24.55
C GLU A 250 -2.13 -0.64 24.70
N TYR A 251 -2.09 -1.65 23.83
CA TYR A 251 -3.03 -2.74 23.83
C TYR A 251 -2.51 -3.89 24.68
N ARG A 252 -3.38 -4.45 25.51
CA ARG A 252 -3.12 -5.70 26.22
C ARG A 252 -3.93 -6.83 25.59
N TYR A 253 -3.32 -8.00 25.47
CA TYR A 253 -3.87 -9.19 24.86
C TYR A 253 -4.08 -10.26 25.93
N LYS A 254 -5.29 -10.83 25.94
CA LYS A 254 -5.68 -11.90 26.85
C LYS A 254 -5.89 -13.18 26.06
N ILE A 255 -5.25 -14.27 26.49
CA ILE A 255 -5.46 -15.58 25.85
C ILE A 255 -6.89 -16.07 26.03
N THR A 256 -7.50 -16.57 24.95
CA THR A 256 -8.84 -17.16 24.96
C THR A 256 -8.77 -18.65 25.34
N ASN A 257 -9.93 -19.27 25.60
CA ASN A 257 -9.99 -20.72 25.78
C ASN A 257 -9.49 -21.47 24.53
N HIS A 258 -9.82 -20.96 23.34
CA HIS A 258 -9.28 -21.45 22.07
C HIS A 258 -7.76 -21.34 22.04
N GLY A 259 -7.21 -20.17 22.40
CA GLY A 259 -5.76 -19.93 22.49
C GLY A 259 -5.02 -20.94 23.37
N ARG A 260 -5.58 -21.26 24.55
CA ARG A 260 -5.00 -22.25 25.48
C ARG A 260 -5.05 -23.69 24.97
N VAL A 261 -6.01 -24.01 24.11
CA VAL A 261 -6.09 -25.33 23.47
C VAL A 261 -5.02 -25.44 22.40
N ILE A 262 -4.90 -24.43 21.53
CA ILE A 262 -3.92 -24.45 20.44
C ILE A 262 -2.48 -24.26 20.93
N SER A 263 -2.23 -23.58 22.06
CA SER A 263 -0.88 -23.40 22.63
C SER A 263 -0.23 -24.72 23.07
N LYS A 264 -1.04 -25.76 23.33
CA LYS A 264 -0.59 -27.08 23.77
C LYS A 264 -0.29 -28.03 22.61
N MET A 265 -0.67 -27.69 21.38
CA MET A 265 -0.43 -28.54 20.22
C MET A 265 0.99 -28.28 19.69
N PRO A 266 1.78 -29.32 19.36
CA PRO A 266 3.15 -29.16 18.87
C PRO A 266 3.20 -28.82 17.36
N ILE A 267 2.37 -27.87 16.93
CA ILE A 267 2.22 -27.44 15.53
C ILE A 267 1.98 -25.94 15.46
N HIS A 268 2.07 -25.37 14.26
CA HIS A 268 1.84 -23.95 14.05
C HIS A 268 0.42 -23.50 14.47
N PRO A 269 0.22 -22.33 15.12
CA PRO A 269 -1.09 -21.85 15.57
C PRO A 269 -2.19 -21.82 14.50
N ARG A 270 -1.83 -21.61 13.22
CA ARG A 270 -2.76 -21.68 12.08
C ARG A 270 -3.38 -23.07 11.93
N LEU A 271 -2.54 -24.11 11.87
CA LEU A 271 -2.96 -25.50 11.72
C LEU A 271 -3.66 -25.99 13.00
N ALA A 272 -3.15 -25.60 14.18
CA ALA A 272 -3.81 -25.88 15.45
C ALA A 272 -5.22 -25.27 15.49
N THR A 273 -5.40 -24.06 14.96
CA THR A 273 -6.72 -23.41 14.86
C THR A 273 -7.66 -24.16 13.93
N ALA A 274 -7.18 -24.59 12.76
CA ALA A 274 -7.96 -25.42 11.82
C ALA A 274 -8.43 -26.73 12.48
N ILE A 275 -7.52 -27.43 13.17
CA ILE A 275 -7.83 -28.67 13.88
C ILE A 275 -8.82 -28.44 15.03
N ALA A 276 -8.59 -27.43 15.87
CA ALA A 276 -9.43 -27.15 17.03
C ALA A 276 -10.85 -26.67 16.66
N LYS A 277 -11.01 -26.02 15.50
CA LYS A 277 -12.31 -25.54 14.98
C LYS A 277 -13.01 -26.52 14.03
N ALA A 278 -12.47 -27.71 13.82
CA ALA A 278 -13.10 -28.73 12.99
C ALA A 278 -14.45 -29.17 13.59
N SER A 279 -15.55 -28.93 12.86
CA SER A 279 -16.92 -29.21 13.33
C SER A 279 -17.40 -30.63 13.02
N SER A 280 -16.66 -31.38 12.20
CA SER A 280 -16.97 -32.74 11.77
C SER A 280 -15.74 -33.65 11.75
N SER A 281 -15.95 -34.97 11.76
CA SER A 281 -14.86 -35.96 11.62
C SER A 281 -14.07 -35.75 10.32
N SER A 282 -14.75 -35.49 9.20
CA SER A 282 -14.12 -35.24 7.90
C SER A 282 -13.22 -34.00 7.92
N MET A 283 -13.67 -32.89 8.53
CA MET A 283 -12.85 -31.67 8.69
C MET A 283 -11.65 -31.89 9.63
N LEU A 284 -11.83 -32.70 10.68
CA LEU A 284 -10.76 -33.03 11.61
C LEU A 284 -9.66 -33.84 10.90
N VAL A 285 -10.04 -34.89 10.16
CA VAL A 285 -9.09 -35.69 9.38
C VAL A 285 -8.43 -34.84 8.30
N ALA A 286 -9.18 -33.97 7.61
CA ALA A 286 -8.66 -33.07 6.59
C ALA A 286 -7.56 -32.14 7.17
N SER A 287 -7.85 -31.48 8.30
CA SER A 287 -6.92 -30.56 8.96
C SER A 287 -5.68 -31.26 9.49
N VAL A 288 -5.83 -32.42 10.13
CA VAL A 288 -4.72 -33.21 10.68
C VAL A 288 -3.82 -33.74 9.57
N THR A 289 -4.42 -34.23 8.47
CA THR A 289 -3.66 -34.76 7.33
C THR A 289 -2.94 -33.65 6.59
N ALA A 290 -3.59 -32.48 6.41
CA ALA A 290 -2.93 -31.30 5.87
C ALA A 290 -1.77 -30.83 6.75
N ALA A 291 -1.96 -30.79 8.07
CA ALA A 291 -0.90 -30.43 9.01
C ALA A 291 0.30 -31.38 8.92
N PHE A 292 0.07 -32.69 8.84
CA PHE A 292 1.11 -33.69 8.63
C PHE A 292 1.87 -33.51 7.30
N LEU A 293 1.15 -33.20 6.21
CA LEU A 293 1.75 -33.00 4.89
C LEU A 293 2.54 -31.70 4.76
N LEU A 294 2.20 -30.69 5.56
CA LEU A 294 2.84 -29.38 5.62
C LEU A 294 3.95 -29.31 6.67
N ASP A 295 3.97 -30.24 7.62
CA ASP A 295 5.02 -30.34 8.64
C ASP A 295 6.36 -30.71 8.00
N ASP A 296 7.37 -29.87 8.22
CA ASP A 296 8.70 -29.99 7.65
C ASP A 296 9.49 -31.19 8.24
N GLU A 297 9.12 -31.69 9.43
CA GLU A 297 9.79 -32.81 10.09
C GLU A 297 9.22 -34.19 9.72
N THR A 298 7.91 -34.26 9.46
CA THR A 298 7.18 -35.53 9.30
C THR A 298 6.58 -35.72 7.91
N GLY A 299 6.27 -34.63 7.22
CA GLY A 299 5.85 -34.64 5.84
C GLY A 299 7.04 -34.97 4.96
N SER A 300 7.04 -36.17 4.40
CA SER A 300 7.87 -36.49 3.25
C SER A 300 7.59 -35.42 2.18
N ARG A 301 8.45 -34.40 2.08
CA ARG A 301 8.61 -33.60 0.86
C ARG A 301 9.18 -34.54 -0.19
N GLY A 302 8.31 -35.44 -0.68
CA GLY A 302 8.48 -36.41 -1.75
C GLY A 302 9.90 -36.92 -1.95
N GLY A 303 10.29 -37.92 -1.17
CA GLY A 303 11.44 -38.77 -1.47
C GLY A 303 11.20 -39.76 -2.63
N GLY A 304 10.01 -39.83 -3.21
CA GLY A 304 9.69 -40.62 -4.40
C GLY A 304 9.46 -39.71 -5.60
N GLY A 305 9.90 -40.13 -6.79
CA GLY A 305 9.79 -39.39 -8.06
C GLY A 305 8.37 -39.18 -8.59
N GLY A 306 7.38 -38.98 -7.71
CA GLY A 306 6.03 -38.56 -8.06
C GLY A 306 5.97 -37.09 -8.47
N ILE A 307 5.02 -36.77 -9.34
CA ILE A 307 4.72 -35.41 -9.78
C ILE A 307 4.34 -34.59 -8.55
N PHE A 308 5.15 -33.60 -8.16
CA PHE A 308 4.77 -32.65 -7.12
C PHE A 308 3.58 -31.81 -7.62
N THR A 309 2.38 -32.11 -7.13
CA THR A 309 1.19 -31.29 -7.38
C THR A 309 1.17 -30.10 -6.42
N THR A 310 0.88 -28.91 -6.93
CA THR A 310 0.68 -27.71 -6.11
C THR A 310 -0.63 -27.80 -5.31
N ASP A 311 -1.63 -28.51 -5.84
CA ASP A 311 -2.84 -28.84 -5.10
C ASP A 311 -2.53 -29.93 -4.06
N LEU A 312 -2.92 -29.69 -2.80
CA LEU A 312 -2.73 -30.61 -1.69
C LEU A 312 -3.75 -31.76 -1.70
N ALA A 313 -4.92 -31.59 -2.31
CA ALA A 313 -6.01 -32.59 -2.27
C ALA A 313 -5.59 -33.97 -2.81
N PRO A 314 -4.90 -34.10 -3.96
CA PRO A 314 -4.43 -35.41 -4.44
C PRO A 314 -3.48 -36.10 -3.46
N ARG A 315 -2.62 -35.34 -2.76
CA ARG A 315 -1.67 -35.88 -1.79
C ARG A 315 -2.38 -36.39 -0.53
N VAL A 316 -3.42 -35.68 -0.07
CA VAL A 316 -4.28 -36.13 1.03
C VAL A 316 -4.98 -37.43 0.64
N HIS A 317 -5.53 -37.48 -0.57
CA HIS A 317 -6.22 -38.66 -1.08
C HIS A 317 -5.29 -39.88 -1.14
N GLU A 318 -4.09 -39.74 -1.73
CA GLU A 318 -3.09 -40.81 -1.82
C GLU A 318 -2.65 -41.30 -0.43
N LEU A 319 -2.42 -40.40 0.52
CA LEU A 319 -2.00 -40.76 1.87
C LEU A 319 -3.08 -41.54 2.65
N LEU A 320 -4.35 -41.22 2.42
CA LEU A 320 -5.48 -41.88 3.08
C LEU A 320 -5.89 -43.19 2.39
N LEU A 321 -5.70 -43.31 1.07
CA LEU A 321 -6.12 -44.46 0.28
C LEU A 321 -5.46 -45.79 0.70
N ASN A 322 -4.24 -45.74 1.24
CA ASN A 322 -3.54 -46.88 1.84
C ASN A 322 -3.59 -48.17 0.97
N ASN A 323 -2.66 -48.35 0.03
CA ASN A 323 -2.65 -49.39 -1.02
C ASN A 323 -2.71 -50.88 -0.55
N GLY A 324 -3.84 -51.35 0.00
CA GLY A 324 -4.13 -52.77 0.29
C GLY A 324 -4.23 -53.14 1.79
N HIS A 325 -4.17 -54.46 2.08
CA HIS A 325 -4.34 -55.04 3.44
C HIS A 325 -3.29 -54.61 4.48
N MET A 326 -2.18 -53.98 4.08
CA MET A 326 -1.12 -53.52 4.98
C MET A 326 -0.94 -52.01 4.91
N MET A 327 -0.88 -51.41 6.10
CA MET A 327 -0.74 -49.97 6.29
C MET A 327 0.66 -49.47 5.90
N THR A 328 0.71 -48.44 5.05
CA THR A 328 1.96 -47.80 4.61
C THR A 328 2.72 -47.18 5.79
N GLN A 329 4.04 -46.99 5.64
CA GLN A 329 4.84 -46.34 6.66
C GLN A 329 4.39 -44.89 6.91
N ASP A 330 4.03 -44.16 5.86
CA ASP A 330 3.51 -42.80 5.96
C ASP A 330 2.15 -42.76 6.66
N GLY A 331 1.27 -43.73 6.39
CA GLY A 331 0.03 -43.88 7.15
C GLY A 331 0.28 -44.11 8.64
N LYS A 332 1.27 -44.96 8.99
CA LYS A 332 1.63 -45.21 10.40
C LYS A 332 2.17 -43.96 11.07
N ASN A 333 2.95 -43.16 10.34
CA ASN A 333 3.47 -41.89 10.80
C ASN A 333 2.34 -40.86 10.99
N LEU A 334 1.34 -40.84 10.10
CA LEU A 334 0.15 -39.99 10.25
C LEU A 334 -0.63 -40.34 11.52
N ILE A 335 -0.89 -41.61 11.82
CA ILE A 335 -1.58 -42.00 13.07
C ILE A 335 -0.76 -41.58 14.31
N LYS A 336 0.56 -41.75 14.27
CA LYS A 336 1.45 -41.28 15.36
C LYS A 336 1.40 -39.76 15.51
N PHE A 337 1.40 -39.01 14.40
CA PHE A 337 1.23 -37.56 14.40
C PHE A 337 -0.12 -37.15 14.98
N ALA A 338 -1.22 -37.72 14.49
CA ALA A 338 -2.57 -37.47 14.98
C ALA A 338 -2.68 -37.72 16.50
N SER A 339 -2.04 -38.77 17.02
CA SER A 339 -2.02 -39.06 18.46
C SER A 339 -1.27 -38.05 19.32
N ARG A 340 -0.31 -37.31 18.74
CA ARG A 340 0.37 -36.19 19.42
C ARG A 340 -0.49 -34.93 19.44
N VAL A 341 -1.43 -34.80 18.50
CA VAL A 341 -2.38 -33.69 18.43
C VAL A 341 -3.54 -33.92 19.40
N SER A 342 -4.28 -35.02 19.27
CA SER A 342 -5.33 -35.42 20.21
C SER A 342 -5.74 -36.88 20.05
N LYS A 343 -6.45 -37.41 21.04
CA LYS A 343 -7.01 -38.77 20.98
C LYS A 343 -8.08 -38.86 19.88
N GLU A 344 -8.93 -37.85 19.77
CA GLU A 344 -10.02 -37.74 18.80
C GLU A 344 -9.48 -37.71 17.37
N ALA A 345 -8.39 -36.98 17.13
CA ALA A 345 -7.71 -36.92 15.83
C ALA A 345 -7.18 -38.31 15.41
N ARG A 346 -6.56 -39.04 16.34
CA ARG A 346 -6.06 -40.40 16.10
C ARG A 346 -7.20 -41.34 15.68
N GLU A 347 -8.29 -41.34 16.42
CA GLU A 347 -9.45 -42.20 16.16
C GLU A 347 -10.12 -41.86 14.82
N ALA A 348 -10.26 -40.58 14.51
CA ALA A 348 -10.85 -40.14 13.24
C ALA A 348 -10.01 -40.57 12.03
N VAL A 349 -8.69 -40.35 12.06
CA VAL A 349 -7.78 -40.80 10.99
C VAL A 349 -7.85 -42.31 10.81
N GLN A 350 -7.88 -43.05 11.92
CA GLN A 350 -7.96 -44.51 11.89
C GLN A 350 -9.27 -45.00 11.25
N ARG A 351 -10.42 -44.38 11.56
CA ARG A 351 -11.71 -44.72 10.94
C ARG A 351 -11.69 -44.53 9.42
N VAL A 352 -11.12 -43.43 8.92
CA VAL A 352 -10.98 -43.19 7.48
C VAL A 352 -10.07 -44.23 6.83
N MET A 353 -8.91 -44.53 7.42
CA MET A 353 -7.98 -45.55 6.90
C MET A 353 -8.55 -46.97 6.93
N GLU A 354 -9.43 -47.26 7.89
CA GLU A 354 -10.19 -48.52 7.98
C GLU A 354 -11.43 -48.53 7.05
N HIS A 355 -11.57 -47.53 6.16
CA HIS A 355 -12.67 -47.40 5.20
C HIS A 355 -14.06 -47.30 5.86
N LYS A 356 -14.13 -46.84 7.12
CA LYS A 356 -15.38 -46.61 7.86
C LYS A 356 -15.97 -45.22 7.60
N GLU A 357 -15.19 -44.32 7.02
CA GLU A 357 -15.58 -42.97 6.63
C GLU A 357 -15.10 -42.67 5.20
N SER A 358 -15.82 -41.80 4.49
CA SER A 358 -15.59 -41.48 3.08
C SER A 358 -14.37 -40.56 2.90
N ILE A 359 -13.35 -41.04 2.18
CA ILE A 359 -12.20 -40.19 1.76
C ILE A 359 -12.67 -39.00 0.90
N PRO A 360 -13.59 -39.15 -0.09
CA PRO A 360 -14.15 -38.02 -0.82
C PRO A 360 -14.70 -36.90 0.06
N ASP A 361 -15.33 -37.22 1.19
CA ASP A 361 -15.89 -36.24 2.12
C ASP A 361 -14.78 -35.46 2.84
N VAL A 362 -13.68 -36.14 3.18
CA VAL A 362 -12.47 -35.51 3.73
C VAL A 362 -11.88 -34.52 2.72
N ILE A 363 -11.76 -34.92 1.45
CA ILE A 363 -11.23 -34.07 0.38
C ILE A 363 -12.13 -32.85 0.14
N ALA A 364 -13.45 -33.05 0.06
CA ALA A 364 -14.42 -31.96 -0.10
C ALA A 364 -14.38 -30.97 1.07
N SER A 365 -14.02 -31.44 2.27
CA SER A 365 -13.94 -30.62 3.48
C SER A 365 -12.63 -29.85 3.63
N LEU A 366 -11.58 -30.12 2.83
CA LEU A 366 -10.24 -29.52 3.01
C LEU A 366 -10.25 -27.98 3.05
N GLY A 367 -10.96 -27.36 2.10
CA GLY A 367 -11.05 -25.90 2.03
C GLY A 367 -11.72 -25.30 3.27
N GLU A 368 -12.87 -25.85 3.68
CA GLU A 368 -13.58 -25.36 4.87
C GLU A 368 -12.81 -25.63 6.16
N ALA A 369 -12.16 -26.79 6.25
CA ALA A 369 -11.39 -27.21 7.43
C ALA A 369 -10.19 -26.30 7.69
N LEU A 370 -9.49 -25.86 6.64
CA LEU A 370 -8.30 -25.00 6.76
C LEU A 370 -8.63 -23.51 6.83
N LEU A 371 -9.83 -23.09 6.41
CA LEU A 371 -10.25 -21.69 6.39
C LEU A 371 -10.02 -20.95 7.71
N PRO A 372 -10.34 -21.49 8.91
CA PRO A 372 -10.16 -20.76 10.16
C PRO A 372 -8.71 -20.41 10.50
N GLY A 373 -7.74 -21.17 9.98
CA GLY A 373 -6.31 -20.92 10.19
C GLY A 373 -5.65 -20.04 9.12
N TYR A 374 -6.34 -19.85 7.99
CA TYR A 374 -5.78 -19.27 6.76
C TYR A 374 -6.74 -18.29 6.08
N ILE A 375 -7.68 -17.69 6.84
CA ILE A 375 -8.67 -16.76 6.29
C ILE A 375 -8.02 -15.55 5.61
N ASP A 376 -6.90 -15.08 6.15
CA ASP A 376 -6.04 -14.03 5.61
C ASP A 376 -5.31 -14.45 4.31
N LEU A 377 -5.14 -15.76 4.10
CA LEU A 377 -4.47 -16.34 2.94
C LEU A 377 -5.44 -16.95 1.91
N VAL A 378 -6.73 -16.63 2.01
CA VAL A 378 -7.69 -16.85 0.91
C VAL A 378 -7.27 -16.03 -0.30
N ALA A 379 -7.32 -16.63 -1.48
CA ALA A 379 -6.85 -16.08 -2.73
C ALA A 379 -7.95 -16.14 -3.79
N GLN A 380 -8.16 -15.05 -4.53
CA GLN A 380 -9.06 -14.98 -5.68
C GLN A 380 -8.27 -14.81 -6.98
N LYS A 381 -8.57 -15.64 -7.98
CA LYS A 381 -7.96 -15.53 -9.32
C LYS A 381 -8.34 -14.19 -9.97
N ARG A 382 -7.35 -13.44 -10.46
CA ARG A 382 -7.53 -12.16 -11.17
C ARG A 382 -7.42 -12.29 -12.68
N GLY A 383 -6.69 -13.29 -13.16
CA GLY A 383 -6.50 -13.55 -14.58
C GLY A 383 -5.33 -14.49 -14.82
N ASP A 384 -5.11 -14.84 -16.07
CA ASP A 384 -3.96 -15.65 -16.48
C ASP A 384 -2.77 -14.74 -16.82
N ALA A 385 -1.58 -15.16 -16.42
CA ALA A 385 -0.36 -14.40 -16.65
C ALA A 385 0.09 -14.56 -18.11
N SER A 386 0.59 -13.48 -18.72
CA SER A 386 1.06 -13.45 -20.11
C SER A 386 2.14 -14.49 -20.43
N TYR A 387 2.94 -14.87 -19.44
CA TYR A 387 4.01 -15.87 -19.55
C TYR A 387 3.61 -17.25 -18.97
N GLY A 388 2.31 -17.54 -18.82
CA GLY A 388 1.77 -18.79 -18.31
C GLY A 388 1.53 -18.83 -16.80
N GLY A 389 0.51 -19.57 -16.37
CA GLY A 389 0.04 -19.60 -14.97
C GLY A 389 -1.05 -18.57 -14.69
N SER A 390 -1.43 -18.40 -13.42
CA SER A 390 -2.52 -17.51 -13.00
C SER A 390 -2.09 -16.57 -11.88
N THR A 391 -2.58 -15.33 -11.94
CA THR A 391 -2.36 -14.31 -10.92
C THR A 391 -3.54 -14.31 -9.95
N TYR A 392 -3.23 -14.25 -8.66
CA TYR A 392 -4.19 -14.20 -7.57
C TYR A 392 -4.01 -12.94 -6.74
N MET A 393 -5.11 -12.46 -6.16
CA MET A 393 -5.09 -11.50 -5.07
C MET A 393 -5.42 -12.24 -3.78
N LEU A 394 -4.59 -12.07 -2.75
CA LEU A 394 -4.83 -12.58 -1.40
C LEU A 394 -5.77 -11.65 -0.64
N SER A 395 -6.44 -12.17 0.37
CA SER A 395 -7.29 -11.37 1.26
C SER A 395 -6.50 -10.38 2.12
N LEU A 396 -5.18 -10.57 2.25
CA LEU A 396 -4.24 -9.54 2.73
C LEU A 396 -4.05 -8.34 1.76
N GLY A 397 -4.67 -8.38 0.56
CA GLY A 397 -4.51 -7.35 -0.47
C GLY A 397 -3.22 -7.47 -1.30
N ARG A 398 -2.45 -8.56 -1.11
CA ARG A 398 -1.20 -8.83 -1.83
C ARG A 398 -1.43 -9.70 -3.07
N SER A 399 -0.55 -9.59 -4.06
CA SER A 399 -0.61 -10.45 -5.25
C SER A 399 0.25 -11.69 -5.06
N ALA A 400 -0.24 -12.84 -5.52
CA ALA A 400 0.52 -14.08 -5.58
C ALA A 400 0.34 -14.74 -6.95
N ARG A 401 1.30 -15.56 -7.38
CA ARG A 401 1.23 -16.26 -8.67
C ARG A 401 1.26 -17.76 -8.51
N LEU A 402 0.36 -18.43 -9.23
CA LEU A 402 0.35 -19.87 -9.41
C LEU A 402 0.96 -20.20 -10.77
N ASP A 403 2.08 -20.92 -10.77
CA ASP A 403 2.72 -21.36 -12.01
C ASP A 403 1.97 -22.54 -12.64
N LYS A 404 2.03 -22.65 -13.97
CA LYS A 404 1.43 -23.78 -14.68
C LYS A 404 2.15 -25.09 -14.26
N PRO A 405 1.42 -26.20 -14.03
CA PRO A 405 2.04 -27.49 -13.74
C PRO A 405 3.09 -27.86 -14.80
N ARG A 406 4.26 -28.34 -14.36
CA ARG A 406 5.30 -28.84 -15.27
C ARG A 406 4.93 -30.27 -15.69
N GLY A 407 4.33 -30.42 -16.88
CA GLY A 407 4.03 -31.71 -17.49
C GLY A 407 2.97 -31.62 -18.59
N ASN A 408 2.93 -32.61 -19.49
CA ASN A 408 1.84 -32.79 -20.46
C ASN A 408 0.60 -33.38 -19.74
N SER A 409 -0.05 -32.64 -18.84
CA SER A 409 -1.42 -32.98 -18.45
C SER A 409 -2.39 -32.29 -19.40
N SER A 410 -3.16 -33.09 -20.14
CA SER A 410 -4.19 -32.62 -21.05
C SER A 410 -5.40 -32.07 -20.27
N ASN A 411 -5.69 -30.79 -20.52
CA ASN A 411 -7.04 -30.21 -20.56
C ASN A 411 -8.00 -30.28 -19.34
N SER A 412 -7.58 -30.57 -18.10
CA SER A 412 -8.51 -30.50 -16.94
C SER A 412 -8.08 -29.75 -15.67
N ASP A 413 -6.82 -29.33 -15.52
CA ASP A 413 -6.39 -28.57 -14.32
C ASP A 413 -6.55 -27.05 -14.51
N ALA A 414 -7.79 -26.59 -14.68
CA ALA A 414 -8.07 -25.16 -14.62
C ALA A 414 -7.76 -24.65 -13.19
N ALA A 415 -6.86 -23.66 -13.10
CA ALA A 415 -6.56 -23.01 -11.82
C ALA A 415 -7.86 -22.52 -11.15
N PRO A 416 -8.08 -22.83 -9.86
CA PRO A 416 -9.36 -22.57 -9.22
C PRO A 416 -9.66 -21.07 -9.12
N ASN A 417 -10.94 -20.69 -9.10
CA ASN A 417 -11.32 -19.28 -8.91
C ASN A 417 -10.96 -18.78 -7.51
N PHE A 418 -11.07 -19.65 -6.51
CA PHE A 418 -10.70 -19.38 -5.13
C PHE A 418 -9.85 -20.51 -4.56
N ALA A 419 -8.81 -20.15 -3.83
CA ALA A 419 -7.91 -21.08 -3.17
C ALA A 419 -7.50 -20.57 -1.79
N ILE A 420 -7.13 -21.47 -0.89
CA ILE A 420 -6.41 -21.14 0.35
C ILE A 420 -4.94 -21.45 0.12
N VAL A 421 -4.08 -20.46 0.30
CA VAL A 421 -2.63 -20.62 0.12
C VAL A 421 -2.00 -21.18 1.40
N LEU A 422 -1.32 -22.32 1.26
CA LEU A 422 -0.77 -23.09 2.38
C LEU A 422 0.76 -23.09 2.43
N ASP A 423 1.42 -22.77 1.32
CA ASP A 423 2.87 -22.60 1.25
C ASP A 423 3.22 -21.65 0.09
N THR A 424 4.25 -20.82 0.29
CA THR A 424 4.72 -19.85 -0.70
C THR A 424 6.23 -19.85 -0.84
N SER A 425 6.72 -19.41 -2.00
CA SER A 425 8.13 -19.15 -2.24
C SER A 425 8.32 -17.83 -2.98
N THR A 426 9.49 -17.23 -2.89
CA THR A 426 9.84 -16.07 -3.71
C THR A 426 10.42 -16.56 -5.04
N GLY A 427 9.83 -16.14 -6.16
CA GLY A 427 10.40 -16.38 -7.49
C GLY A 427 11.66 -15.55 -7.71
N ASP A 428 12.43 -15.88 -8.76
CA ASP A 428 13.64 -15.13 -9.13
C ASP A 428 13.35 -13.65 -9.45
N ASP A 429 12.09 -13.34 -9.79
CA ASP A 429 11.57 -11.99 -10.02
C ASP A 429 11.13 -11.25 -8.74
N GLY A 430 11.42 -11.81 -7.56
CA GLY A 430 11.06 -11.24 -6.27
C GLY A 430 9.57 -11.39 -5.92
N LYS A 431 8.75 -11.99 -6.79
CA LYS A 431 7.30 -12.12 -6.58
C LYS A 431 6.93 -13.40 -5.84
N THR A 432 5.88 -13.33 -5.03
CA THR A 432 5.32 -14.47 -4.29
C THR A 432 4.72 -15.52 -5.24
N ARG A 433 5.17 -16.76 -5.10
CA ARG A 433 4.72 -17.95 -5.85
C ARG A 433 4.02 -18.92 -4.92
N ILE A 434 2.85 -19.39 -5.33
CA ILE A 434 2.07 -20.39 -4.61
C ILE A 434 2.73 -21.76 -4.81
N ARG A 435 3.16 -22.40 -3.71
CA ARG A 435 3.79 -23.72 -3.69
C ARG A 435 2.84 -24.83 -3.25
N SER A 436 1.88 -24.48 -2.40
CA SER A 436 0.79 -25.37 -2.03
C SER A 436 -0.50 -24.58 -1.83
N TYR A 437 -1.62 -25.15 -2.27
CA TYR A 437 -2.95 -24.61 -2.02
C TYR A 437 -3.98 -25.73 -1.86
N VAL A 438 -5.16 -25.36 -1.35
CA VAL A 438 -6.40 -26.15 -1.48
C VAL A 438 -7.50 -25.30 -2.11
N THR A 439 -8.38 -25.93 -2.88
CA THR A 439 -9.54 -25.25 -3.47
C THR A 439 -10.58 -24.96 -2.39
N ILE A 440 -11.24 -23.79 -2.46
CA ILE A 440 -12.38 -23.45 -1.60
C ILE A 440 -13.55 -22.97 -2.46
N HIS A 441 -14.76 -23.39 -2.11
CA HIS A 441 -15.97 -22.98 -2.81
C HIS A 441 -16.42 -21.58 -2.39
N ASP A 442 -16.86 -20.79 -3.38
CA ASP A 442 -17.40 -19.43 -3.20
C ASP A 442 -18.58 -19.40 -2.21
N GLY A 443 -19.40 -20.45 -2.16
CA GLY A 443 -20.52 -20.56 -1.21
C GLY A 443 -20.08 -20.52 0.26
N ILE A 444 -18.91 -21.10 0.59
CA ILE A 444 -18.35 -21.07 1.95
C ILE A 444 -17.89 -19.65 2.29
N LEU A 445 -17.19 -19.00 1.33
CA LEU A 445 -16.69 -17.64 1.52
C LEU A 445 -17.79 -16.59 1.69
N ARG A 446 -19.00 -16.85 1.18
CA ARG A 446 -20.16 -15.95 1.28
C ARG A 446 -20.97 -16.08 2.56
N ARG A 447 -20.63 -17.01 3.46
CA ARG A 447 -21.31 -17.15 4.75
C ARG A 447 -21.09 -15.93 5.64
N GLU A 448 -22.03 -15.65 6.52
CA GLU A 448 -21.99 -14.49 7.44
C GLU A 448 -20.87 -14.60 8.49
N ASP A 449 -20.47 -15.81 8.85
CA ASP A 449 -19.37 -16.06 9.79
C ASP A 449 -17.98 -15.96 9.15
N VAL A 450 -17.91 -15.80 7.83
CA VAL A 450 -16.66 -15.72 7.05
C VAL A 450 -16.48 -14.36 6.38
N SER A 451 -17.55 -13.83 5.78
CA SER A 451 -17.51 -12.56 5.05
C SER A 451 -18.14 -11.43 5.85
N VAL A 452 -17.60 -10.23 5.63
CA VAL A 452 -18.12 -8.99 6.19
C VAL A 452 -18.87 -8.25 5.10
N GLU A 453 -20.12 -7.88 5.37
CA GLU A 453 -20.85 -6.91 4.57
C GLU A 453 -20.67 -5.51 5.14
N LYS A 454 -20.36 -4.56 4.25
CA LYS A 454 -20.30 -3.15 4.60
C LYS A 454 -20.73 -2.29 3.42
N ASP A 455 -21.32 -1.16 3.74
CA ASP A 455 -21.58 -0.11 2.76
C ASP A 455 -20.29 0.70 2.56
N VAL A 456 -19.85 0.80 1.32
CA VAL A 456 -18.67 1.57 0.93
C VAL A 456 -19.13 2.78 0.15
N VAL A 457 -18.83 3.95 0.71
CA VAL A 457 -19.09 5.25 0.09
C VAL A 457 -17.82 5.72 -0.62
N PHE A 458 -17.98 6.16 -1.87
CA PHE A 458 -16.87 6.56 -2.72
C PHE A 458 -17.29 7.70 -3.65
N THR A 459 -16.31 8.45 -4.15
CA THR A 459 -16.55 9.51 -5.14
C THR A 459 -16.23 9.03 -6.56
N VAL A 460 -16.91 9.59 -7.56
CA VAL A 460 -16.66 9.32 -8.98
C VAL A 460 -15.99 10.52 -9.64
N PRO A 461 -14.64 10.53 -9.81
CA PRO A 461 -13.91 11.70 -10.32
C PRO A 461 -14.42 12.19 -11.67
N SER A 462 -14.72 11.27 -12.60
CA SER A 462 -15.23 11.59 -13.95
C SER A 462 -16.59 12.28 -13.96
N ARG A 463 -17.32 12.29 -12.84
CA ARG A 463 -18.63 12.94 -12.69
C ARG A 463 -18.62 14.15 -11.75
N GLY A 464 -17.44 14.72 -11.51
CA GLY A 464 -17.27 15.83 -10.59
C GLY A 464 -17.25 15.38 -9.13
N HIS A 465 -16.66 14.21 -8.86
CA HIS A 465 -16.64 13.57 -7.56
C HIS A 465 -18.04 13.37 -6.97
N GLU A 466 -19.00 12.97 -7.80
CA GLU A 466 -20.34 12.58 -7.34
C GLU A 466 -20.23 11.40 -6.37
N VAL A 467 -20.86 11.51 -5.20
CA VAL A 467 -20.84 10.49 -4.16
C VAL A 467 -21.77 9.34 -4.54
N ARG A 468 -21.26 8.11 -4.40
CA ARG A 468 -22.02 6.88 -4.57
C ARG A 468 -21.74 5.93 -3.42
N ALA A 469 -22.70 5.06 -3.17
CA ALA A 469 -22.56 3.98 -2.20
C ALA A 469 -22.80 2.64 -2.89
N ARG A 470 -22.02 1.64 -2.49
CA ARG A 470 -22.23 0.24 -2.87
C ARG A 470 -22.08 -0.66 -1.66
N ARG A 471 -22.94 -1.66 -1.54
CA ARG A 471 -22.82 -2.70 -0.55
C ARG A 471 -21.85 -3.75 -1.08
N VAL A 472 -20.74 -3.91 -0.38
CA VAL A 472 -19.74 -4.92 -0.72
C VAL A 472 -19.74 -6.02 0.31
N ARG A 473 -19.64 -7.27 -0.17
CA ARG A 473 -19.33 -8.42 0.66
C ARG A 473 -17.87 -8.76 0.47
N THR A 474 -17.11 -8.77 1.57
CA THR A 474 -15.66 -8.90 1.52
C THR A 474 -15.13 -9.99 2.45
N VAL A 475 -14.05 -10.65 2.04
CA VAL A 475 -13.16 -11.43 2.91
C VAL A 475 -11.81 -10.76 2.86
N GLY A 476 -11.42 -10.07 3.93
CA GLY A 476 -10.29 -9.14 3.90
C GLY A 476 -10.42 -8.13 2.75
N ALA A 477 -9.41 -8.08 1.89
CA ALA A 477 -9.35 -7.26 0.69
C ALA A 477 -10.11 -7.85 -0.53
N LEU A 478 -10.61 -9.09 -0.45
CA LEU A 478 -11.32 -9.73 -1.56
C LEU A 478 -12.76 -9.25 -1.60
N GLU A 479 -13.16 -8.60 -2.70
CA GLU A 479 -14.56 -8.26 -2.97
C GLU A 479 -15.25 -9.44 -3.66
N LEU A 480 -16.15 -10.12 -2.94
CA LEU A 480 -16.91 -11.28 -3.44
C LEU A 480 -18.14 -10.86 -4.24
N SER A 481 -18.74 -9.72 -3.90
CA SER A 481 -19.83 -9.09 -4.64
C SER A 481 -19.92 -7.61 -4.29
N SER A 482 -20.41 -6.82 -5.24
CA SER A 482 -20.71 -5.41 -5.08
C SER A 482 -22.05 -5.11 -5.73
N VAL A 483 -23.00 -4.64 -4.94
CA VAL A 483 -24.32 -4.22 -5.40
C VAL A 483 -24.59 -2.77 -4.99
N PRO A 484 -25.41 -2.00 -5.73
CA PRO A 484 -25.84 -0.68 -5.26
C PRO A 484 -26.46 -0.80 -3.86
N THR A 485 -26.08 0.10 -2.95
CA THR A 485 -26.63 0.07 -1.59
C THR A 485 -28.14 0.37 -1.63
N PRO A 486 -28.98 -0.40 -0.91
CA PRO A 486 -30.43 -0.16 -0.88
C PRO A 486 -30.81 1.14 -0.16
N THR A 487 -29.96 1.60 0.75
CA THR A 487 -30.10 2.83 1.52
C THR A 487 -29.14 3.91 1.00
N PRO A 488 -29.57 5.18 0.92
CA PRO A 488 -28.64 6.27 0.62
C PRO A 488 -27.60 6.39 1.75
N PRO A 489 -26.36 6.81 1.45
CA PRO A 489 -25.34 7.08 2.46
C PRO A 489 -25.80 8.17 3.42
N SER A 490 -25.33 8.14 4.67
CA SER A 490 -25.64 9.20 5.63
C SER A 490 -25.02 10.53 5.20
N PRO A 491 -25.56 11.69 5.63
CA PRO A 491 -24.94 12.98 5.36
C PRO A 491 -23.46 13.03 5.75
N ASP A 492 -23.09 12.43 6.88
CA ASP A 492 -21.72 12.39 7.38
C ASP A 492 -20.81 11.56 6.47
N ASP A 493 -21.30 10.42 5.96
CA ASP A 493 -20.54 9.61 4.99
C ASP A 493 -20.30 10.37 3.67
N VAL A 494 -21.30 11.14 3.22
CA VAL A 494 -21.19 11.96 2.00
C VAL A 494 -20.17 13.07 2.19
N ALA A 495 -20.23 13.80 3.31
CA ALA A 495 -19.26 14.83 3.65
C ALA A 495 -17.84 14.25 3.76
N GLY A 496 -17.68 13.15 4.50
CA GLY A 496 -16.39 12.46 4.67
C GLY A 496 -15.78 12.03 3.33
N ALA A 497 -16.55 11.39 2.46
CA ALA A 497 -16.05 10.96 1.15
C ALA A 497 -15.64 12.13 0.24
N LEU A 498 -16.33 13.28 0.34
CA LEU A 498 -15.98 14.50 -0.40
C LEU A 498 -14.75 15.21 0.20
N LEU A 499 -14.58 15.22 1.53
CA LEU A 499 -13.37 15.72 2.18
C LEU A 499 -12.15 14.89 1.78
N ASP A 500 -12.26 13.56 1.78
CA ASP A 500 -11.18 12.68 1.32
C ASP A 500 -10.83 12.92 -0.14
N ALA A 501 -11.82 13.21 -0.99
CA ALA A 501 -11.59 13.62 -2.37
C ALA A 501 -10.85 14.97 -2.46
N ILE A 502 -11.25 15.98 -1.66
CA ILE A 502 -10.58 17.29 -1.59
C ILE A 502 -9.10 17.12 -1.19
N ARG A 503 -8.83 16.32 -0.15
CA ARG A 503 -7.48 16.00 0.32
C ARG A 503 -6.66 15.32 -0.77
N SER A 504 -7.25 14.34 -1.47
CA SER A 504 -6.58 13.64 -2.57
C SER A 504 -6.27 14.52 -3.79
N ILE A 505 -7.08 15.55 -4.05
CA ILE A 505 -6.83 16.52 -5.15
C ILE A 505 -5.75 17.54 -4.74
N GLY A 506 -5.52 17.70 -3.44
CA GLY A 506 -4.51 18.59 -2.88
C GLY A 506 -5.07 19.95 -2.44
N GLY A 507 -6.27 19.96 -1.86
CA GLY A 507 -6.83 21.10 -1.12
C GLY A 507 -8.12 21.67 -1.70
N VAL A 508 -8.83 22.47 -0.87
CA VAL A 508 -10.18 22.99 -1.17
C VAL A 508 -10.20 23.81 -2.45
N TYR A 509 -9.24 24.71 -2.63
CA TYR A 509 -9.18 25.57 -3.82
C TYR A 509 -9.00 24.76 -5.11
N LYS A 510 -8.05 23.82 -5.14
CA LYS A 510 -7.80 22.98 -6.32
C LYS A 510 -8.99 22.08 -6.64
N ALA A 511 -9.71 21.63 -5.62
CA ALA A 511 -10.87 20.77 -5.76
C ALA A 511 -12.10 21.52 -6.30
N LEU A 512 -12.35 22.76 -5.86
CA LEU A 512 -13.59 23.48 -6.16
C LEU A 512 -13.45 24.54 -7.25
N TYR A 513 -12.33 25.27 -7.32
CA TYR A 513 -12.12 26.33 -8.33
C TYR A 513 -12.37 25.88 -9.78
N PRO A 514 -11.95 24.68 -10.22
CA PRO A 514 -12.15 24.25 -11.60
C PRO A 514 -13.61 24.20 -12.02
N TYR A 515 -14.52 23.87 -11.09
CA TYR A 515 -15.95 23.73 -11.35
C TYR A 515 -16.71 25.05 -11.42
N LEU A 516 -16.12 26.16 -10.98
CA LEU A 516 -16.74 27.48 -11.09
C LEU A 516 -16.85 27.94 -12.55
N SER A 517 -17.95 28.63 -12.86
CA SER A 517 -18.12 29.31 -14.15
C SER A 517 -17.07 30.42 -14.33
N ASN A 518 -16.78 30.82 -15.57
CA ASN A 518 -15.80 31.89 -15.84
C ASN A 518 -16.18 33.22 -15.16
N GLU A 519 -17.48 33.49 -15.04
CA GLU A 519 -18.00 34.66 -14.32
C GLU A 519 -17.71 34.54 -12.82
N LYS A 520 -18.02 33.38 -12.20
CA LYS A 520 -17.75 33.15 -10.77
C LYS A 520 -16.27 33.12 -10.43
N LYS A 521 -15.41 32.60 -11.32
CA LYS A 521 -13.95 32.68 -11.18
C LYS A 521 -13.49 34.14 -11.09
N THR A 522 -13.97 34.96 -12.02
CA THR A 522 -13.67 36.40 -12.03
C THR A 522 -14.14 37.09 -10.74
N LEU A 523 -15.37 36.79 -10.29
CA LEU A 523 -15.91 37.34 -9.05
C LEU A 523 -15.11 36.90 -7.82
N MET A 524 -14.69 35.63 -7.75
CA MET A 524 -13.92 35.09 -6.63
C MET A 524 -12.51 35.65 -6.56
N ASP A 525 -11.81 35.71 -7.69
CA ASP A 525 -10.48 36.31 -7.76
C ASP A 525 -10.54 37.78 -7.35
N ASN A 526 -11.59 38.49 -7.78
CA ASN A 526 -11.84 39.88 -7.40
C ASN A 526 -12.16 40.04 -5.92
N LEU A 527 -13.08 39.23 -5.37
CA LEU A 527 -13.44 39.21 -3.94
C LEU A 527 -12.20 38.98 -3.07
N ARG A 528 -11.39 37.98 -3.41
CA ARG A 528 -10.16 37.66 -2.70
C ARG A 528 -9.18 38.83 -2.70
N SER A 529 -8.92 39.43 -3.86
CA SER A 529 -8.04 40.60 -3.95
C SER A 529 -8.56 41.82 -3.18
N ARG A 530 -9.88 42.05 -3.21
CA ARG A 530 -10.51 43.13 -2.43
C ARG A 530 -10.34 42.91 -0.93
N VAL A 531 -10.58 41.69 -0.44
CA VAL A 531 -10.39 41.36 0.98
C VAL A 531 -8.92 41.51 1.38
N ARG A 532 -7.98 41.09 0.52
CA ARG A 532 -6.55 41.29 0.75
C ARG A 532 -6.21 42.79 0.93
N LEU A 533 -6.74 43.67 0.08
CA LEU A 533 -6.58 45.13 0.24
C LEU A 533 -7.32 45.66 1.48
N GLY A 534 -8.51 45.15 1.80
CA GLY A 534 -9.23 45.50 3.02
C GLY A 534 -8.43 45.20 4.29
N ARG A 535 -7.65 44.11 4.29
CA ARG A 535 -6.75 43.73 5.39
C ARG A 535 -5.56 44.68 5.54
N THR A 536 -5.01 45.20 4.44
CA THR A 536 -3.85 46.11 4.52
C THR A 536 -4.23 47.52 4.97
N PHE A 537 -5.43 47.99 4.63
CA PHE A 537 -5.88 49.36 4.93
C PHE A 537 -6.69 49.49 6.24
N SER A 538 -7.14 48.40 6.85
CA SER A 538 -7.87 48.43 8.12
C SER A 538 -7.08 47.78 9.25
N SER A 539 -6.70 48.57 10.26
CA SER A 539 -6.19 48.06 11.54
C SER A 539 -7.31 47.59 12.48
N ALA A 540 -8.57 47.85 12.13
CA ALA A 540 -9.75 47.56 12.93
C ALA A 540 -10.74 46.68 12.16
N GLY A 541 -10.64 45.36 12.31
CA GLY A 541 -11.63 44.40 11.82
C GLY A 541 -11.05 43.03 11.54
N GLY A 542 -11.42 42.03 12.35
CA GLY A 542 -11.05 40.63 12.16
C GLY A 542 -11.70 40.03 10.92
N TRP A 543 -11.03 40.15 9.77
CA TRP A 543 -11.42 39.46 8.54
C TRP A 543 -11.39 37.93 8.75
N PRO A 544 -12.30 37.16 8.13
CA PRO A 544 -12.33 35.70 8.32
C PRO A 544 -11.00 35.04 7.95
N ALA A 545 -10.51 34.16 8.82
CA ALA A 545 -9.22 33.48 8.65
C ALA A 545 -9.14 32.66 7.34
N CYS A 546 -10.29 32.24 6.80
CA CYS A 546 -10.36 31.50 5.54
C CYS A 546 -9.80 32.28 4.34
N PHE A 547 -9.84 33.61 4.33
CA PHE A 547 -9.23 34.40 3.25
C PHE A 547 -7.69 34.41 3.34
N ALA A 548 -7.15 34.43 4.56
CA ALA A 548 -5.71 34.23 4.75
C ALA A 548 -5.30 32.80 4.36
N ALA A 549 -6.13 31.80 4.69
CA ALA A 549 -5.88 30.41 4.33
C ALA A 549 -5.88 30.20 2.82
N LEU A 550 -6.87 30.79 2.12
CA LEU A 550 -6.94 30.77 0.67
C LEU A 550 -5.71 31.40 0.00
N ASP A 551 -5.15 32.45 0.60
CA ASP A 551 -3.93 33.09 0.10
C ASP A 551 -2.70 32.17 0.19
N VAL A 552 -2.60 31.36 1.25
CA VAL A 552 -1.55 30.34 1.41
C VAL A 552 -1.70 29.23 0.37
N THR A 553 -2.91 28.69 0.20
CA THR A 553 -3.14 27.48 -0.62
C THR A 553 -3.13 27.74 -2.14
N THR A 554 -3.35 28.99 -2.55
CA THR A 554 -3.34 29.41 -3.97
C THR A 554 -1.95 29.72 -4.55
N ASN A 555 -0.91 29.87 -3.71
CA ASN A 555 0.44 30.28 -4.13
C ASN A 555 1.32 29.15 -4.71
N TRP A 556 0.75 28.01 -5.09
CA TRP A 556 1.50 26.81 -5.54
C TRP A 556 1.90 26.81 -7.03
N ASN A 557 1.43 27.76 -7.84
CA ASN A 557 1.98 27.91 -9.18
C ASN A 557 3.35 28.58 -9.05
N GLY A 558 4.44 27.82 -9.04
CA GLY A 558 5.85 28.22 -8.84
C GLY A 558 6.44 29.29 -9.78
N LYS A 559 5.70 30.35 -10.10
CA LYS A 559 6.23 31.68 -10.26
C LYS A 559 6.33 32.24 -8.85
N SER A 560 7.53 32.22 -8.29
CA SER A 560 7.84 33.21 -7.27
C SER A 560 7.37 34.57 -7.81
N SER A 561 6.68 35.33 -6.97
CA SER A 561 6.87 36.78 -7.05
C SER A 561 8.39 36.96 -7.07
N SER A 562 8.88 37.40 -8.23
CA SER A 562 10.26 37.79 -8.43
C SER A 562 10.73 38.55 -7.19
N ALA A 563 11.81 38.07 -6.57
CA ALA A 563 12.44 38.61 -5.38
C ALA A 563 13.12 39.97 -5.65
N ASN A 564 12.35 40.96 -6.11
CA ASN A 564 12.76 42.36 -6.29
C ASN A 564 11.55 43.27 -6.08
N ASP A 565 10.94 43.22 -4.89
CA ASP A 565 10.09 44.31 -4.42
C ASP A 565 10.48 44.61 -2.96
N ASP A 566 11.36 45.60 -2.80
CA ASP A 566 11.84 46.12 -1.51
C ASP A 566 10.73 46.95 -0.81
N SER A 567 9.57 46.35 -0.62
CA SER A 567 8.53 46.88 0.25
C SER A 567 8.31 45.90 1.40
N ASN A 568 8.36 46.45 2.63
CA ASN A 568 8.24 45.74 3.90
C ASN A 568 6.96 44.87 4.00
N ASP A 569 6.99 43.67 3.43
CA ASP A 569 6.02 42.61 3.71
C ASP A 569 6.45 41.84 4.97
N ASP A 570 6.39 42.53 6.11
CA ASP A 570 6.47 41.92 7.45
C ASP A 570 5.16 41.20 7.85
N ASP A 571 4.15 41.14 6.96
CA ASP A 571 2.98 40.27 7.11
C ASP A 571 3.31 38.84 6.66
N ILE A 572 4.34 38.25 7.28
CA ILE A 572 4.60 36.82 7.20
C ILE A 572 3.36 36.13 7.75
N ILE A 573 2.55 35.56 6.87
CA ILE A 573 1.52 34.60 7.26
C ILE A 573 2.24 33.46 7.99
N THR A 574 2.23 33.50 9.32
CA THR A 574 2.83 32.47 10.20
C THR A 574 2.07 31.15 10.16
N MET A 575 1.03 31.06 9.34
CA MET A 575 0.17 29.89 9.19
C MET A 575 0.77 28.88 8.23
N SER A 576 0.86 27.64 8.69
CA SER A 576 1.30 26.52 7.86
C SER A 576 0.25 26.12 6.81
N MET A 577 0.68 25.40 5.77
CA MET A 577 -0.23 24.86 4.75
C MET A 577 -1.31 23.95 5.36
N ASP A 578 -0.92 23.14 6.37
CA ASP A 578 -1.82 22.21 7.04
C ASP A 578 -2.91 22.96 7.84
N GLU A 579 -2.53 24.02 8.56
CA GLU A 579 -3.48 24.90 9.27
C GLU A 579 -4.42 25.64 8.29
N ALA A 580 -3.91 26.05 7.13
CA ALA A 580 -4.72 26.71 6.12
C ALA A 580 -5.78 25.77 5.51
N GLU A 581 -5.40 24.53 5.17
CA GLU A 581 -6.36 23.56 4.65
C GLU A 581 -7.39 23.14 5.72
N ASP A 582 -7.01 22.99 6.99
CA ASP A 582 -7.95 22.66 8.08
C ASP A 582 -9.06 23.72 8.23
N ILE A 583 -8.69 25.01 8.15
CA ILE A 583 -9.66 26.12 8.17
C ILE A 583 -10.60 26.05 6.97
N LEU A 584 -10.08 25.78 5.78
CA LEU A 584 -10.88 25.71 4.55
C LEU A 584 -11.78 24.47 4.54
N GLU A 585 -11.30 23.32 4.98
CA GLU A 585 -12.07 22.08 5.11
C GLU A 585 -13.24 22.29 6.07
N THR A 586 -12.97 22.86 7.26
CA THR A 586 -14.00 23.20 8.25
C THR A 586 -15.06 24.16 7.68
N LEU A 587 -14.64 25.13 6.85
CA LEU A 587 -15.55 26.08 6.22
C LEU A 587 -16.49 25.42 5.20
N VAL A 588 -15.98 24.49 4.39
CA VAL A 588 -16.76 23.88 3.30
C VAL A 588 -17.56 22.65 3.75
N GLU A 589 -17.13 21.95 4.80
CA GLU A 589 -17.74 20.71 5.31
C GLU A 589 -19.28 20.77 5.42
N PRO A 590 -19.90 21.83 6.00
CA PRO A 590 -21.36 21.92 6.12
C PRO A 590 -22.12 21.91 4.78
N TRP A 591 -21.43 22.23 3.68
CA TRP A 591 -21.99 22.34 2.33
C TRP A 591 -21.81 21.06 1.51
N LEU A 592 -20.97 20.13 1.94
CA LEU A 592 -20.61 18.94 1.17
C LEU A 592 -21.74 17.91 1.13
N ALA A 593 -22.34 17.61 2.28
CA ALA A 593 -23.41 16.61 2.36
C ALA A 593 -24.65 16.98 1.51
N PRO A 594 -25.18 18.22 1.56
CA PRO A 594 -26.31 18.61 0.71
C PRO A 594 -25.95 18.65 -0.78
N ALA A 595 -24.69 18.95 -1.13
CA ALA A 595 -24.26 19.07 -2.51
C ALA A 595 -24.10 17.71 -3.22
N GLY A 596 -23.66 16.67 -2.49
CA GLY A 596 -23.47 15.30 -2.99
C GLY A 596 -22.41 15.15 -4.11
N SER A 597 -21.77 16.26 -4.52
CA SER A 597 -20.76 16.32 -5.58
C SER A 597 -20.03 17.66 -5.49
N LEU A 598 -18.70 17.64 -5.69
CA LEU A 598 -17.89 18.85 -5.66
C LEU A 598 -18.30 19.89 -6.71
N LYS A 599 -18.84 19.46 -7.86
CA LYS A 599 -19.31 20.38 -8.91
C LYS A 599 -20.51 21.25 -8.50
N ASN A 600 -21.22 20.84 -7.45
CA ASN A 600 -22.40 21.54 -6.93
C ASN A 600 -22.05 22.48 -5.76
N VAL A 601 -20.79 22.50 -5.32
CA VAL A 601 -20.32 23.33 -4.21
C VAL A 601 -19.78 24.64 -4.76
N ASP A 602 -20.32 25.76 -4.26
CA ASP A 602 -19.96 27.09 -4.73
C ASP A 602 -19.04 27.82 -3.76
N LEU A 603 -17.73 27.69 -3.98
CA LEU A 603 -16.73 28.27 -3.10
C LEU A 603 -16.85 29.81 -2.98
N HIS A 604 -17.28 30.50 -4.04
CA HIS A 604 -17.45 31.96 -4.01
C HIS A 604 -18.53 32.35 -2.98
N ASP A 605 -19.69 31.72 -3.04
CA ASP A 605 -20.82 32.06 -2.18
C ASP A 605 -20.55 31.66 -0.71
N ILE A 606 -19.82 30.54 -0.50
CA ILE A 606 -19.36 30.12 0.84
C ILE A 606 -18.40 31.16 1.44
N LEU A 607 -17.41 31.63 0.66
CA LEU A 607 -16.47 32.66 1.12
C LEU A 607 -17.17 33.99 1.40
N LEU A 608 -18.08 34.42 0.51
CA LEU A 608 -18.86 35.64 0.72
C LEU A 608 -19.72 35.54 2.00
N GLY A 609 -20.36 34.40 2.21
CA GLY A 609 -21.18 34.11 3.40
C GLY A 609 -20.40 34.00 4.70
N SER A 610 -19.08 33.79 4.64
CA SER A 610 -18.21 33.78 5.83
C SER A 610 -17.99 35.18 6.43
N MET A 611 -18.28 36.25 5.69
CA MET A 611 -18.12 37.64 6.13
C MET A 611 -19.40 38.19 6.75
N ALA A 612 -19.26 38.97 7.83
CA ALA A 612 -20.37 39.73 8.41
C ALA A 612 -20.90 40.78 7.42
N THR A 613 -22.18 41.15 7.53
CA THR A 613 -22.82 42.13 6.63
C THR A 613 -22.12 43.49 6.64
N GLU A 614 -21.61 43.92 7.79
CA GLU A 614 -20.84 45.16 7.93
C GLU A 614 -19.52 45.10 7.14
N GLN A 615 -18.83 43.95 7.16
CA GLN A 615 -17.60 43.74 6.39
C GLN A 615 -17.87 43.75 4.89
N GLN A 616 -18.97 43.13 4.45
CA GLN A 616 -19.38 43.16 3.04
C GLN A 616 -19.68 44.59 2.58
N TYR A 617 -20.42 45.36 3.38
CA TYR A 617 -20.75 46.75 3.08
C TYR A 617 -19.49 47.64 3.05
N GLN A 618 -18.59 47.47 4.02
CA GLN A 618 -17.31 48.17 4.04
C GLN A 618 -16.49 47.84 2.79
N LEU A 619 -16.40 46.56 2.42
CA LEU A 619 -15.67 46.10 1.24
C LEU A 619 -16.26 46.67 -0.05
N ASP A 620 -17.58 46.75 -0.17
CA ASP A 620 -18.28 47.33 -1.33
C ASP A 620 -18.11 48.85 -1.42
N ASN A 621 -17.96 49.55 -0.30
CA ASN A 621 -17.71 51.00 -0.28
C ASN A 621 -16.24 51.34 -0.55
N ASP A 622 -15.31 50.70 0.16
CA ASP A 622 -13.89 50.99 0.07
C ASP A 622 -13.32 50.45 -1.24
N PHE A 623 -13.70 49.23 -1.63
CA PHE A 623 -13.20 48.57 -2.83
C PHE A 623 -14.36 48.10 -3.70
N PRO A 624 -15.08 49.01 -4.39
CA PRO A 624 -16.28 48.66 -5.16
C PRO A 624 -15.98 47.76 -6.35
N THR A 625 -16.96 46.98 -6.81
CA THR A 625 -16.80 46.12 -7.99
C THR A 625 -16.85 46.89 -9.32
N PHE A 626 -17.29 48.15 -9.31
CA PHE A 626 -17.36 49.03 -10.48
C PHE A 626 -17.15 50.51 -10.10
N ILE A 627 -16.61 51.31 -11.03
CA ILE A 627 -16.65 52.77 -10.97
C ILE A 627 -17.75 53.31 -11.90
N LYS A 628 -18.33 54.47 -11.56
CA LYS A 628 -19.24 55.20 -12.46
C LYS A 628 -18.45 56.12 -13.36
N ALA A 629 -18.57 55.94 -14.67
CA ALA A 629 -18.07 56.90 -15.66
C ALA A 629 -19.04 58.10 -15.78
N PRO A 630 -18.59 59.27 -16.27
CA PRO A 630 -19.45 60.45 -16.46
C PRO A 630 -20.67 60.22 -17.37
N ASP A 631 -20.63 59.21 -18.26
CA ASP A 631 -21.77 58.77 -19.06
C ASP A 631 -22.79 57.91 -18.28
N SER A 632 -22.64 57.81 -16.95
CA SER A 632 -23.41 56.97 -16.02
C SER A 632 -23.27 55.46 -16.25
N SER A 633 -22.28 55.01 -17.02
CA SER A 633 -21.99 53.58 -17.15
C SER A 633 -21.18 53.05 -15.95
N ASN A 634 -21.46 51.80 -15.56
CA ASN A 634 -20.69 51.09 -14.56
C ASN A 634 -19.53 50.38 -15.27
N ILE A 635 -18.30 50.77 -14.96
CA ILE A 635 -17.09 50.16 -15.49
C ILE A 635 -16.54 49.20 -14.42
N PRO A 636 -16.50 47.89 -14.69
CA PRO A 636 -15.97 46.91 -13.74
C PRO A 636 -14.52 47.21 -13.37
N ILE A 637 -14.20 47.03 -12.09
CA ILE A 637 -12.84 47.14 -11.56
C ILE A 637 -12.30 45.73 -11.34
N SER A 638 -11.07 45.48 -11.80
CA SER A 638 -10.30 44.29 -11.48
C SER A 638 -9.22 44.61 -10.45
N TYR A 639 -9.18 43.85 -9.36
CA TYR A 639 -8.18 43.98 -8.29
C TYR A 639 -7.10 42.88 -8.36
N SER A 640 -7.14 42.02 -9.38
CA SER A 640 -6.29 40.82 -9.48
C SER A 640 -4.79 41.11 -9.53
N THR A 641 -4.37 42.31 -9.94
CA THR A 641 -2.96 42.72 -10.10
C THR A 641 -2.41 43.49 -8.89
N GLY A 642 -3.12 43.53 -7.76
CA GLY A 642 -2.75 44.31 -6.56
C GLY A 642 -3.05 45.80 -6.67
N THR A 643 -3.05 46.35 -7.88
CA THR A 643 -3.58 47.68 -8.19
C THR A 643 -4.96 47.60 -8.85
N PRO A 644 -5.91 48.49 -8.50
CA PRO A 644 -7.22 48.52 -9.12
C PRO A 644 -7.11 48.96 -10.58
N THR A 645 -7.62 48.15 -11.49
CA THR A 645 -7.60 48.41 -12.93
C THR A 645 -9.02 48.43 -13.49
N ALA A 646 -9.32 49.34 -14.41
CA ALA A 646 -10.62 49.40 -15.08
C ALA A 646 -10.44 49.65 -16.58
N SER A 647 -11.16 48.88 -17.39
CA SER A 647 -11.09 48.96 -18.85
C SER A 647 -12.37 49.60 -19.39
N ALA A 648 -12.23 50.75 -20.06
CA ALA A 648 -13.37 51.46 -20.62
C ALA A 648 -13.01 52.19 -21.91
N LYS A 649 -14.01 52.51 -22.73
CA LYS A 649 -13.76 53.27 -23.95
C LYS A 649 -13.36 54.69 -23.58
N LEU A 650 -12.34 55.22 -24.25
CA LEU A 650 -11.80 56.56 -23.99
C LEU A 650 -12.89 57.65 -23.95
N GLN A 651 -13.84 57.59 -24.89
CA GLN A 651 -14.95 58.54 -25.01
C GLN A 651 -15.93 58.56 -23.82
N GLN A 652 -15.90 57.54 -22.96
CA GLN A 652 -16.74 57.50 -21.76
C GLN A 652 -16.20 58.36 -20.63
N PHE A 653 -14.95 58.82 -20.72
CA PHE A 653 -14.29 59.69 -19.73
C PHE A 653 -14.13 61.14 -20.18
N PHE A 654 -14.74 61.56 -21.30
CA PHE A 654 -14.76 62.98 -21.64
C PHE A 654 -15.43 63.80 -20.53
N GLY A 655 -14.92 65.02 -20.31
CA GLY A 655 -15.39 65.88 -19.22
C GLY A 655 -14.90 65.49 -17.83
N THR A 656 -14.09 64.44 -17.68
CA THR A 656 -13.54 64.05 -16.37
C THR A 656 -12.29 64.86 -16.05
N LEU A 657 -12.34 65.61 -14.95
CA LEU A 657 -11.21 66.40 -14.44
C LEU A 657 -10.31 65.59 -13.51
N ASP A 658 -10.87 64.68 -12.71
CA ASP A 658 -10.13 63.90 -11.72
C ASP A 658 -9.97 62.43 -12.12
N SER A 659 -8.84 61.84 -11.76
CA SER A 659 -8.67 60.38 -11.87
C SER A 659 -9.57 59.63 -10.87
N PRO A 660 -10.24 58.54 -11.27
CA PRO A 660 -10.98 57.69 -10.34
C PRO A 660 -10.05 57.10 -9.28
N ARG A 661 -10.52 57.12 -8.03
CA ARG A 661 -9.82 56.58 -6.86
C ARG A 661 -10.75 55.68 -6.05
N VAL A 662 -10.18 54.66 -5.42
CA VAL A 662 -10.83 53.70 -4.51
C VAL A 662 -9.99 53.56 -3.23
N GLY A 663 -10.45 52.74 -2.30
CA GLY A 663 -9.88 52.57 -0.97
C GLY A 663 -10.38 53.62 0.03
N PRO A 664 -10.12 53.43 1.33
CA PRO A 664 -10.54 54.36 2.36
C PRO A 664 -10.10 55.78 2.04
N GLN A 665 -11.05 56.72 2.01
CA GLN A 665 -10.82 58.13 1.66
C GLN A 665 -10.14 58.36 0.28
N GLY A 666 -10.24 57.42 -0.66
CA GLY A 666 -9.66 57.54 -2.00
C GLY A 666 -8.14 57.33 -2.05
N ALA A 667 -7.60 56.49 -1.16
CA ALA A 667 -6.17 56.22 -1.02
C ALA A 667 -5.50 55.62 -2.27
N MET A 668 -6.23 54.89 -3.12
CA MET A 668 -5.67 54.17 -4.27
C MET A 668 -6.18 54.71 -5.61
N PRO A 669 -5.30 55.13 -6.53
CA PRO A 669 -5.71 55.50 -7.89
C PRO A 669 -6.08 54.27 -8.73
N VAL A 670 -7.15 54.38 -9.52
CA VAL A 670 -7.54 53.33 -10.47
C VAL A 670 -6.77 53.52 -11.77
N THR A 671 -6.05 52.48 -12.18
CA THR A 671 -5.37 52.43 -13.48
C THR A 671 -6.40 52.19 -14.59
N LEU A 672 -6.59 53.18 -15.45
CA LEU A 672 -7.52 53.12 -16.57
C LEU A 672 -6.83 52.60 -17.83
N SER A 673 -7.31 51.47 -18.35
CA SER A 673 -7.01 50.99 -19.69
C SER A 673 -8.02 51.61 -20.65
N LEU A 674 -7.63 52.71 -21.31
CA LEU A 674 -8.48 53.45 -22.24
C LEU A 674 -8.51 52.74 -23.58
N LEU A 675 -9.71 52.30 -23.97
CA LEU A 675 -9.94 51.49 -25.15
C LEU A 675 -10.50 52.32 -26.32
N SER A 676 -10.22 51.86 -27.53
CA SER A 676 -10.86 52.33 -28.74
C SER A 676 -12.32 51.87 -28.78
N PRO A 677 -13.14 52.46 -29.68
CA PRO A 677 -14.51 51.99 -29.87
C PRO A 677 -14.62 50.50 -30.24
N GLY A 678 -13.58 49.96 -30.90
CA GLY A 678 -13.46 48.55 -31.25
C GLY A 678 -12.79 47.67 -30.19
N GLY A 679 -12.57 48.18 -28.98
CA GLY A 679 -12.03 47.42 -27.84
C GLY A 679 -10.51 47.23 -27.83
N LYS A 680 -9.75 47.94 -28.68
CA LYS A 680 -8.28 47.88 -28.66
C LYS A 680 -7.71 48.85 -27.64
N LEU A 681 -6.70 48.45 -26.89
CA LEU A 681 -6.01 49.34 -25.95
C LEU A 681 -5.37 50.53 -26.69
N LEU A 682 -5.65 51.74 -26.23
CA LEU A 682 -5.08 52.98 -26.76
C LEU A 682 -4.02 53.57 -25.84
N ALA A 683 -4.32 53.59 -24.54
CA ALA A 683 -3.41 54.08 -23.52
C ALA A 683 -3.77 53.46 -22.16
N GLN A 684 -2.80 53.45 -21.25
CA GLN A 684 -3.00 53.09 -19.85
C GLN A 684 -2.54 54.26 -18.98
N THR A 685 -3.36 54.72 -18.04
CA THR A 685 -3.02 55.86 -17.18
C THR A 685 -3.64 55.74 -15.79
N VAL A 686 -2.91 56.23 -14.78
CA VAL A 686 -3.43 56.50 -13.42
C VAL A 686 -3.76 57.99 -13.23
N ASP A 687 -3.33 58.84 -14.16
CA ASP A 687 -3.45 60.30 -14.15
C ASP A 687 -4.17 60.75 -15.43
N LEU A 688 -5.50 60.92 -15.34
CA LEU A 688 -6.33 61.45 -16.41
C LEU A 688 -5.97 62.89 -16.78
N PRO A 689 -5.77 63.83 -15.83
CA PRO A 689 -5.28 65.18 -16.14
C PRO A 689 -4.04 65.19 -17.05
N PHE A 690 -3.01 64.42 -16.69
CA PHE A 690 -1.79 64.33 -17.48
C PHE A 690 -2.05 63.69 -18.86
N PHE A 691 -2.85 62.61 -18.89
CA PHE A 691 -3.22 61.94 -20.13
C PHE A 691 -3.90 62.90 -21.12
N TRP A 692 -4.87 63.71 -20.67
CA TRP A 692 -5.59 64.65 -21.53
C TRP A 692 -4.68 65.72 -22.13
N LYS A 693 -3.71 66.18 -21.36
CA LYS A 693 -2.78 67.23 -21.76
C LYS A 693 -1.70 66.72 -22.73
N GLU A 694 -1.04 65.62 -22.39
CA GLU A 694 0.20 65.20 -23.06
C GLU A 694 0.02 64.00 -24.00
N THR A 695 -0.90 63.08 -23.70
CA THR A 695 -1.02 61.79 -24.43
C THR A 695 -2.19 61.76 -25.42
N TYR A 696 -3.33 62.36 -25.06
CA TYR A 696 -4.53 62.38 -25.88
C TYR A 696 -4.34 63.01 -27.27
N PRO A 697 -3.57 64.09 -27.49
CA PRO A 697 -3.38 64.67 -28.82
C PRO A 697 -2.85 63.66 -29.85
N THR A 698 -1.87 62.83 -29.44
CA THR A 698 -1.29 61.76 -30.26
C THR A 698 -2.32 60.65 -30.51
N VAL A 699 -2.98 60.16 -29.45
CA VAL A 699 -4.03 59.13 -29.56
C VAL A 699 -5.15 59.58 -30.51
N ARG A 700 -5.57 60.84 -30.40
CA ARG A 700 -6.57 61.46 -31.28
C ARG A 700 -6.10 61.49 -32.73
N ALA A 701 -4.88 61.94 -33.00
CA ALA A 701 -4.33 62.06 -34.35
C ALA A 701 -4.35 60.71 -35.08
N GLU A 702 -3.96 59.64 -34.39
CA GLU A 702 -3.91 58.28 -34.94
C GLU A 702 -5.28 57.64 -35.13
N ASN A 703 -6.22 57.88 -34.20
CA ASN A 703 -7.48 57.14 -34.15
C ASN A 703 -8.66 57.87 -34.77
N ARG A 704 -8.61 59.20 -34.94
CA ARG A 704 -9.70 59.98 -35.55
C ARG A 704 -10.03 59.56 -36.99
N GLY A 705 -9.02 59.11 -37.74
CA GLY A 705 -9.19 58.58 -39.10
C GLY A 705 -9.77 57.16 -39.11
N ARG A 706 -9.22 56.27 -38.26
CA ARG A 706 -9.65 54.86 -38.16
C ARG A 706 -11.07 54.71 -37.60
N TYR A 707 -11.49 55.59 -36.69
CA TYR A 707 -12.81 55.56 -36.05
C TYR A 707 -13.61 56.86 -36.28
N ALA A 708 -13.76 57.26 -37.55
CA ALA A 708 -14.37 58.55 -37.93
C ALA A 708 -15.80 58.79 -37.40
N LYS A 709 -16.57 57.72 -37.16
CA LYS A 709 -17.95 57.76 -36.64
C LYS A 709 -18.04 58.06 -35.14
N HIS A 710 -16.93 58.07 -34.43
CA HIS A 710 -16.84 58.31 -32.98
C HIS A 710 -16.33 59.72 -32.67
N PRO A 711 -16.74 60.31 -31.53
CA PRO A 711 -16.31 61.65 -31.13
C PRO A 711 -14.81 61.68 -30.75
N TRP A 712 -14.09 62.64 -31.34
CA TRP A 712 -12.67 62.91 -31.12
C TRP A 712 -12.48 64.44 -30.97
N PRO A 713 -13.03 65.02 -29.89
CA PRO A 713 -13.02 66.47 -29.67
C PRO A 713 -11.59 67.00 -29.58
N GLU A 714 -11.38 68.27 -29.96
CA GLU A 714 -10.11 68.95 -29.75
C GLU A 714 -9.88 69.24 -28.27
N ASN A 715 -10.94 69.65 -27.57
CA ASN A 715 -10.93 69.76 -26.12
C ASN A 715 -11.72 68.60 -25.48
N PRO A 716 -11.05 67.57 -24.94
CA PRO A 716 -11.72 66.43 -24.29
C PRO A 716 -12.34 66.77 -22.94
N LEU A 717 -11.92 67.85 -22.28
CA LEU A 717 -12.41 68.26 -20.95
C LEU A 717 -13.76 69.00 -21.01
N SER A 718 -14.13 69.56 -22.16
CA SER A 718 -15.44 70.20 -22.37
C SER A 718 -16.42 69.33 -23.16
N ALA A 719 -16.01 68.12 -23.54
CA ALA A 719 -16.82 67.22 -24.34
C ALA A 719 -17.75 66.36 -23.47
N VAL A 720 -18.95 66.07 -23.99
CA VAL A 720 -19.92 65.21 -23.30
C VAL A 720 -19.46 63.75 -23.40
N ALA A 721 -19.39 63.07 -22.26
CA ALA A 721 -19.07 61.65 -22.21
C ALA A 721 -20.13 60.81 -22.92
N THR A 722 -19.68 59.81 -23.67
CA THR A 722 -20.58 58.92 -24.40
C THR A 722 -19.96 57.55 -24.66
N ARG A 723 -20.81 56.53 -24.76
CA ARG A 723 -20.45 55.19 -25.26
C ARG A 723 -20.83 54.97 -26.74
N HIS A 724 -21.48 55.97 -27.36
CA HIS A 724 -22.11 55.84 -28.66
C HIS A 724 -21.35 56.61 -29.76
N THR A 725 -21.86 56.51 -31.00
CA THR A 725 -21.31 57.22 -32.17
C THR A 725 -21.89 58.62 -32.28
N LYS A 726 -21.24 59.51 -33.03
CA LYS A 726 -21.68 60.90 -33.28
C LYS A 726 -23.14 60.99 -33.76
N LYS A 727 -23.60 60.02 -34.56
CA LYS A 727 -24.98 59.98 -35.10
C LYS A 727 -26.02 59.68 -34.02
N TYR A 728 -25.66 58.88 -33.01
CA TYR A 728 -26.54 58.54 -31.89
C TYR A 728 -26.64 59.69 -30.88
N GLU A 729 -25.54 60.43 -30.67
CA GLU A 729 -25.54 61.66 -29.87
C GLU A 729 -26.39 62.75 -30.51
N ALA A 730 -26.24 62.97 -31.82
CA ALA A 730 -27.07 63.92 -32.56
C ALA A 730 -28.57 63.57 -32.51
N ALA A 731 -28.92 62.28 -32.57
CA ALA A 731 -30.31 61.83 -32.43
C ALA A 731 -30.86 61.97 -30.98
N SER A 732 -30.00 61.82 -29.96
CA SER A 732 -30.38 61.96 -28.54
C SER A 732 -30.51 63.43 -28.12
N ALA A 733 -29.66 64.32 -28.65
CA ALA A 733 -29.72 65.76 -28.38
C ALA A 733 -30.95 66.46 -29.01
N VAL A 734 -31.44 65.93 -30.15
CA VAL A 734 -32.68 66.40 -30.80
C VAL A 734 -33.91 65.93 -30.00
N THR A 735 -33.91 64.72 -29.48
CA THR A 735 -35.01 64.18 -28.66
C THR A 735 -35.11 64.77 -27.25
N SER A 736 -34.02 65.33 -26.69
CA SER A 736 -34.05 66.05 -25.41
C SER A 736 -34.48 67.53 -25.52
N LYS A 737 -34.41 68.14 -26.72
CA LYS A 737 -34.89 69.52 -26.96
C LYS A 737 -36.38 69.56 -27.34
N GLU A 738 -36.92 68.49 -27.91
CA GLU A 738 -38.36 68.33 -28.16
C GLU A 738 -39.04 67.59 -27.00
N GLY A 739 -39.02 68.21 -25.82
CA GLY A 739 -39.83 67.78 -24.70
C GLY A 739 -41.30 68.13 -24.93
N GLY A 740 -42.04 67.23 -25.59
CA GLY A 740 -43.49 67.28 -25.59
C GLY A 740 -44.14 66.63 -26.79
N THR A 741 -44.22 65.30 -26.82
CA THR A 741 -45.45 64.52 -27.11
C THR A 741 -45.15 63.04 -26.95
N ILE A 742 -45.96 62.36 -26.14
CA ILE A 742 -45.91 60.91 -25.88
C ILE A 742 -46.21 60.14 -27.18
N ASP A 743 -45.20 59.51 -27.78
CA ASP A 743 -45.42 58.60 -28.91
C ASP A 743 -45.78 57.19 -28.40
N LYS A 744 -47.09 56.95 -28.23
CA LYS A 744 -47.73 55.66 -27.88
C LYS A 744 -47.48 54.53 -28.91
N ARG A 745 -46.57 54.69 -29.88
CA ARG A 745 -46.25 53.65 -30.89
C ARG A 745 -45.14 52.66 -30.51
N LYS A 746 -44.35 52.91 -29.46
CA LYS A 746 -43.30 51.95 -29.01
C LYS A 746 -43.83 50.79 -28.16
N GLU A 747 -44.96 50.95 -27.45
CA GLU A 747 -45.56 49.87 -26.65
C GLU A 747 -46.21 48.76 -27.49
N LYS A 748 -46.76 49.08 -28.67
CA LYS A 748 -47.36 48.06 -29.56
C LYS A 748 -46.34 47.17 -30.28
N ARG A 749 -45.07 47.57 -30.41
CA ARG A 749 -44.01 46.77 -31.04
C ARG A 749 -43.30 45.82 -30.07
N ALA A 750 -43.27 46.11 -28.77
CA ALA A 750 -42.77 45.17 -27.76
C ALA A 750 -43.75 44.01 -27.50
N SER A 751 -45.06 44.28 -27.55
CA SER A 751 -46.12 43.26 -27.40
C SER A 751 -46.15 42.24 -28.56
N LYS A 752 -45.91 42.67 -29.81
CA LYS A 752 -45.96 41.76 -30.98
C LYS A 752 -44.74 40.86 -31.15
N LYS A 753 -43.60 41.17 -30.50
CA LYS A 753 -42.37 40.36 -30.55
C LYS A 753 -42.29 39.31 -29.43
N LYS A 754 -43.05 39.48 -28.34
CA LYS A 754 -43.15 38.51 -27.23
C LYS A 754 -44.15 37.36 -27.49
N LYS A 755 -44.95 37.44 -28.56
CA LYS A 755 -45.90 36.39 -29.00
C LYS A 755 -45.37 35.47 -30.11
N ARG A 756 -44.09 35.58 -30.49
CA ARG A 756 -43.45 34.77 -31.56
C ARG A 756 -42.19 34.00 -31.11
N LYS A 757 -41.94 33.93 -29.80
CA LYS A 757 -40.92 33.07 -29.16
C LYS A 757 -41.45 32.53 -27.81
N ARG A 758 -42.63 31.93 -27.87
CA ARG A 758 -43.06 30.88 -26.94
C ARG A 758 -43.35 29.65 -27.76
#